data_AF-L1LXB1-F1
#
_entry.id   AF-L1LXB1-F1
#
_cell.length_a   1.000
_cell.length_b   1.000
_cell.length_c   1.000
_cell.angle_alpha   90.00
_cell.angle_beta   90.00
_cell.angle_gamma   90.00
#
_symmetry.space_group_name_H-M   'P 1'
#
loop_
_entity.id
_entity.type
_entity.pdbx_description
1 polymer ?
#
loop_
_entity_poly.entity_id
_entity_poly.type
_entity_poly.pdbx_seq_one_letter_code
_entity_poly.pdbx_strand_id
1 'polypeptide(L)'
;MSAKPASTDGQFEETPRFQQASLHTLRLARLIQGSTLTAALLWLGALFIGVFDPASQWVVVLAMNAAALVLLAAAGRSAWAVARWRAEAIGHQAVRLALWSASDNPDDPPLSALERGLLRIGLAGRRQLQRLGSEALWLAGLAVLALVMVASAWRLDLPAPAAAGQLHWLAGGVLALAAFALVVAERHLASENPVVWPEAADLAAQIRWLVAVQVLSIACLLFTGGERLWPVRLAVLTGLLPATLAMELILRALFSVFSPRRAGQEPRLLARSLVCGLLQWPPRPLAFLRHELHQRFGIDLRQVWAFDFMRRAALPVLALVAMVGWLLTGVTQIAMDNRGIYERFGNPVEVWQPGLHLGLPWPLGRVLVVDNGQVHELATSGDAALADPLADAEGPAPAAANRLWDASHISENAQVIAGDGGGRQNFQIVNMDVRFIYRIGLDDRAALAATYHSTDVAMLLRTIANRVLVRDFASRSLDGVLGAERQALGQDIGAAVQADLDRLDSGVQVLVTSVEAIHPPAGAANAYHGVQAAQITAQALIARDRGKAAEQNSQAWTKATGLDHQAISSAHETEARARIAELRFSAERSAWQQAGQAFVLEQYLDHLAKGLGKASSLIIDHRLGAAQAPTLDLRSYAFPLDPAAGPGTGKPATRPDQERAH
;
A
#
# COMPACT_ATOMS: atom_id res chain seq x y z
N MET A 1 -79.91 -20.22 -49.96
CA MET A 1 -79.19 -21.51 -49.94
C MET A 1 -78.15 -21.46 -48.83
N SER A 2 -78.46 -22.09 -47.70
CA SER A 2 -77.60 -22.14 -46.51
C SER A 2 -76.50 -23.17 -46.76
N ALA A 3 -75.27 -22.70 -46.98
CA ALA A 3 -74.09 -23.57 -47.01
C ALA A 3 -73.69 -23.88 -45.56
N LYS A 4 -73.95 -25.14 -45.15
CA LYS A 4 -73.34 -25.76 -43.97
C LYS A 4 -71.83 -25.45 -43.94
N PRO A 5 -71.24 -25.06 -42.80
CA PRO A 5 -69.79 -25.10 -42.66
C PRO A 5 -69.35 -26.56 -42.80
N ALA A 6 -68.43 -26.81 -43.72
CA ALA A 6 -67.77 -28.10 -43.85
C ALA A 6 -67.11 -28.45 -42.52
N SER A 7 -67.46 -29.61 -41.96
CA SER A 7 -66.84 -30.19 -40.78
C SER A 7 -65.36 -30.44 -41.03
N THR A 8 -64.50 -29.54 -40.56
CA THR A 8 -63.03 -29.65 -40.54
C THR A 8 -62.50 -30.60 -39.46
N ASP A 9 -63.37 -31.24 -38.67
CA ASP A 9 -62.96 -32.00 -37.49
C ASP A 9 -62.18 -33.30 -37.82
N GLY A 10 -62.34 -33.87 -39.02
CA GLY A 10 -61.66 -35.11 -39.41
C GLY A 10 -60.22 -34.97 -39.91
N GLN A 11 -59.74 -33.77 -40.28
CA GLN A 11 -58.41 -33.60 -40.87
C GLN A 11 -57.27 -33.41 -39.85
N PHE A 12 -57.60 -32.99 -38.62
CA PHE A 12 -56.59 -32.77 -37.57
C PHE A 12 -56.13 -34.09 -36.91
N GLU A 13 -57.02 -35.08 -36.81
CA GLU A 13 -56.75 -36.39 -36.20
C GLU A 13 -55.72 -37.23 -36.99
N GLU A 14 -55.60 -37.01 -38.30
CA GLU A 14 -54.69 -37.79 -39.17
C GLU A 14 -53.23 -37.34 -39.09
N THR A 15 -52.93 -36.18 -38.50
CA THR A 15 -51.55 -35.65 -38.48
C THR A 15 -50.81 -35.98 -37.17
N PRO A 16 -49.59 -36.54 -37.24
CA PRO A 16 -48.89 -37.10 -36.06
C PRO A 16 -48.56 -36.06 -34.98
N ARG A 17 -48.34 -34.79 -35.36
CA ARG A 17 -48.09 -33.67 -34.41
C ARG A 17 -49.26 -33.33 -33.50
N PHE A 18 -50.47 -33.64 -33.93
CA PHE A 18 -51.71 -33.39 -33.19
C PHE A 18 -51.95 -34.52 -32.19
N GLN A 19 -51.75 -35.78 -32.58
CA GLN A 19 -51.85 -36.95 -31.71
C GLN A 19 -50.86 -36.93 -30.53
N GLN A 20 -49.64 -36.45 -30.75
CA GLN A 20 -48.59 -36.40 -29.71
C GLN A 20 -48.60 -35.09 -28.90
N ALA A 21 -49.52 -34.17 -29.16
CA ALA A 21 -49.55 -32.85 -28.53
C ALA A 21 -49.62 -32.92 -26.99
N SER A 22 -50.38 -33.86 -26.43
CA SER A 22 -50.49 -34.07 -24.97
C SER A 22 -49.14 -34.45 -24.32
N LEU A 23 -48.40 -35.38 -24.93
CA LEU A 23 -47.04 -35.75 -24.52
C LEU A 23 -46.07 -34.57 -24.61
N HIS A 24 -46.19 -33.74 -25.66
CA HIS A 24 -45.36 -32.57 -25.83
C HIS A 24 -45.63 -31.53 -24.74
N THR A 25 -46.90 -31.33 -24.34
CA THR A 25 -47.22 -30.42 -23.23
C THR A 25 -46.62 -30.88 -21.91
N LEU A 26 -46.58 -32.19 -21.63
CA LEU A 26 -45.94 -32.76 -20.45
C LEU A 26 -44.42 -32.53 -20.44
N ARG A 27 -43.75 -32.84 -21.56
CA ARG A 27 -42.29 -32.63 -21.70
C ARG A 27 -41.92 -31.16 -21.54
N LEU A 28 -42.67 -30.27 -22.18
CA LEU A 28 -42.46 -28.83 -22.09
C LEU A 28 -42.74 -28.29 -20.69
N ALA A 29 -43.78 -28.77 -20.01
CA ALA A 29 -44.05 -28.37 -18.63
C ALA A 29 -42.89 -28.72 -17.68
N ARG A 30 -42.32 -29.93 -17.82
CA ARG A 30 -41.14 -30.33 -17.03
C ARG A 30 -39.91 -29.46 -17.34
N LEU A 31 -39.67 -29.17 -18.62
CA LEU A 31 -38.57 -28.29 -19.03
C LEU A 31 -38.74 -26.87 -18.48
N ILE A 32 -39.94 -26.30 -18.55
CA ILE A 32 -40.24 -24.98 -17.99
C ILE A 32 -40.01 -24.99 -16.49
N GLN A 33 -40.59 -25.94 -15.74
CA GLN A 33 -40.43 -26.02 -14.28
C GLN A 33 -38.97 -26.23 -13.86
N GLY A 34 -38.25 -27.12 -14.54
CA GLY A 34 -36.84 -27.37 -14.26
C GLY A 34 -35.97 -26.14 -14.52
N SER A 35 -36.17 -25.48 -15.66
CA SER A 35 -35.41 -24.27 -16.02
C SER A 35 -35.75 -23.06 -15.13
N THR A 36 -37.01 -22.84 -14.75
CA THR A 36 -37.38 -21.75 -13.84
C THR A 36 -36.87 -21.98 -12.42
N LEU A 37 -36.97 -23.21 -11.90
CA LEU A 37 -36.50 -23.54 -10.55
C LEU A 37 -34.98 -23.42 -10.44
N THR A 38 -34.24 -23.92 -11.43
CA THR A 38 -32.78 -23.77 -11.49
C THR A 38 -32.37 -22.31 -11.66
N ALA A 39 -33.03 -21.55 -12.53
CA ALA A 39 -32.79 -20.11 -12.66
C ALA A 39 -33.01 -19.36 -11.34
N ALA A 40 -34.09 -19.67 -10.62
CA ALA A 40 -34.40 -19.03 -9.34
C ALA A 40 -33.34 -19.34 -8.27
N LEU A 41 -32.87 -20.59 -8.20
CA LEU A 41 -31.80 -20.99 -7.28
C LEU A 41 -30.48 -20.26 -7.58
N LEU A 42 -30.08 -20.21 -8.86
CA LEU A 42 -28.86 -19.51 -9.28
C LEU A 42 -28.96 -18.00 -9.00
N TRP A 43 -30.12 -17.39 -9.27
CA TRP A 43 -30.36 -15.98 -9.00
C TRP A 43 -30.33 -15.65 -7.51
N LEU A 44 -30.96 -16.49 -6.68
CA LEU A 44 -30.95 -16.32 -5.22
C LEU A 44 -29.52 -16.45 -4.68
N GLY A 45 -28.73 -17.40 -5.20
CA GLY A 45 -27.30 -17.51 -4.89
C GLY A 45 -26.52 -16.26 -5.31
N ALA A 46 -26.78 -15.70 -6.50
CA ALA A 46 -26.14 -14.47 -6.97
C ALA A 46 -26.45 -13.27 -6.05
N LEU A 47 -27.72 -13.11 -5.65
CA LEU A 47 -28.15 -12.07 -4.72
C LEU A 47 -27.51 -12.24 -3.35
N PHE A 48 -27.50 -13.47 -2.82
CA PHE A 48 -26.90 -13.77 -1.52
C PHE A 48 -25.41 -13.41 -1.50
N ILE A 49 -24.64 -13.89 -2.48
CA ILE A 49 -23.21 -13.57 -2.58
C ILE A 49 -23.01 -12.06 -2.77
N GLY A 50 -23.81 -11.42 -3.63
CA GLY A 50 -23.70 -9.99 -3.91
C GLY A 50 -23.96 -9.08 -2.71
N VAL A 51 -24.71 -9.54 -1.69
CA VAL A 51 -24.92 -8.80 -0.44
C VAL A 51 -23.65 -8.76 0.43
N PHE A 52 -22.84 -9.83 0.43
CA PHE A 52 -21.63 -9.93 1.26
C PHE A 52 -20.35 -9.55 0.50
N ASP A 53 -20.27 -9.88 -0.78
CA ASP A 53 -19.13 -9.62 -1.66
C ASP A 53 -19.64 -9.17 -3.05
N PRO A 54 -19.95 -7.87 -3.22
CA PRO A 54 -20.43 -7.32 -4.49
C PRO A 54 -19.35 -7.29 -5.59
N ALA A 55 -18.08 -7.51 -5.23
CA ALA A 55 -16.96 -7.61 -6.17
C ALA A 55 -16.70 -9.06 -6.62
N SER A 56 -17.50 -10.02 -6.14
CA SER A 56 -17.32 -11.43 -6.46
C SER A 56 -17.68 -11.77 -7.90
N GLN A 57 -16.76 -12.44 -8.61
CA GLN A 57 -17.03 -12.99 -9.94
C GLN A 57 -18.20 -14.00 -9.97
N TRP A 58 -18.50 -14.63 -8.83
CA TRP A 58 -19.59 -15.60 -8.69
C TRP A 58 -20.96 -14.98 -8.98
N VAL A 59 -21.17 -13.71 -8.60
CA VAL A 59 -22.41 -12.98 -8.87
C VAL A 59 -22.68 -12.95 -10.38
N VAL A 60 -21.64 -12.65 -11.17
CA VAL A 60 -21.74 -12.57 -12.63
C VAL A 60 -22.02 -13.94 -13.23
N VAL A 61 -21.23 -14.96 -12.89
CA VAL A 61 -21.39 -16.31 -13.45
C VAL A 61 -22.79 -16.88 -13.16
N LEU A 62 -23.28 -16.72 -11.92
CA LEU A 62 -24.61 -17.19 -11.54
C LEU A 62 -25.72 -16.40 -12.25
N ALA A 63 -25.60 -15.07 -12.34
CA ALA A 63 -26.57 -14.22 -13.02
C ALA A 63 -26.71 -14.54 -14.51
N MET A 64 -25.60 -14.74 -15.23
CA MET A 64 -25.63 -15.04 -16.68
C MET A 64 -26.26 -16.40 -16.97
N ASN A 65 -25.96 -17.42 -16.15
CA ASN A 65 -26.59 -18.73 -16.28
C ASN A 65 -28.07 -18.70 -15.89
N ALA A 66 -28.44 -17.95 -14.86
CA ALA A 66 -29.83 -17.76 -14.46
C ALA A 66 -30.64 -17.06 -15.57
N ALA A 67 -30.11 -15.98 -16.16
CA ALA A 67 -30.74 -15.28 -17.27
C ALA A 67 -30.95 -16.18 -18.50
N ALA A 68 -29.95 -17.01 -18.86
CA ALA A 68 -30.07 -17.95 -19.96
C ALA A 68 -31.14 -19.04 -19.71
N LEU A 69 -31.27 -19.53 -18.47
CA LEU A 69 -32.33 -20.47 -18.08
C LEU A 69 -33.73 -19.84 -18.10
N VAL A 70 -33.87 -18.57 -17.68
CA VAL A 70 -35.14 -17.83 -17.80
C VAL A 70 -35.57 -17.70 -19.27
N LEU A 71 -34.64 -17.45 -20.18
CA LEU A 71 -34.93 -17.37 -21.62
C LEU A 71 -35.34 -18.73 -22.20
N LEU A 72 -34.70 -19.83 -21.76
CA LEU A 72 -35.14 -21.18 -22.11
C LEU A 72 -36.55 -21.48 -21.60
N ALA A 73 -36.89 -21.05 -20.39
CA ALA A 73 -38.25 -21.16 -19.84
C ALA A 73 -39.26 -20.35 -20.66
N ALA A 74 -38.88 -19.14 -21.10
CA ALA A 74 -39.72 -18.26 -21.92
C ALA A 74 -40.06 -18.91 -23.27
N ALA A 75 -39.08 -19.54 -23.92
CA ALA A 75 -39.32 -20.26 -25.16
C ALA A 75 -40.05 -21.58 -24.98
N GLY A 76 -39.72 -22.34 -23.93
CA GLY A 76 -40.48 -23.53 -23.54
C GLY A 76 -41.95 -23.20 -23.34
N ARG A 77 -42.26 -22.07 -22.70
CA ARG A 77 -43.63 -21.57 -22.52
C ARG A 77 -44.30 -21.21 -23.84
N SER A 78 -43.61 -20.50 -24.73
CA SER A 78 -44.14 -20.19 -26.07
C SER A 78 -44.42 -21.46 -26.87
N ALA A 79 -43.59 -22.49 -26.77
CA ALA A 79 -43.81 -23.79 -27.43
C ALA A 79 -44.94 -24.58 -26.76
N TRP A 80 -45.05 -24.52 -25.44
CA TRP A 80 -46.12 -25.15 -24.67
C TRP A 80 -47.48 -24.58 -25.07
N ALA A 81 -47.59 -23.28 -25.32
CA ALA A 81 -48.83 -22.65 -25.77
C ALA A 81 -49.30 -23.19 -27.14
N VAL A 82 -48.37 -23.45 -28.07
CA VAL A 82 -48.70 -24.06 -29.36
C VAL A 82 -49.12 -25.52 -29.18
N ALA A 83 -48.38 -26.30 -28.40
CA ALA A 83 -48.73 -27.69 -28.11
C ALA A 83 -50.07 -27.83 -27.36
N ARG A 84 -50.36 -26.91 -26.44
CA ARG A 84 -51.65 -26.83 -25.73
C ARG A 84 -52.79 -26.55 -26.70
N TRP A 85 -52.63 -25.59 -27.61
CA TRP A 85 -53.64 -25.31 -28.63
C TRP A 85 -53.90 -26.53 -29.51
N ARG A 86 -52.85 -27.27 -29.92
CA ARG A 86 -53.00 -28.52 -30.69
C ARG A 86 -53.76 -29.60 -29.93
N ALA A 87 -53.49 -29.77 -28.63
CA ALA A 87 -54.20 -30.74 -27.80
C ALA A 87 -55.69 -30.35 -27.62
N GLU A 88 -55.96 -29.07 -27.34
CA GLU A 88 -57.33 -28.55 -27.21
C GLU A 88 -58.12 -28.66 -28.52
N ALA A 89 -57.47 -28.54 -29.68
CA ALA A 89 -58.11 -28.66 -30.99
C ALA A 89 -58.66 -30.07 -31.30
N ILE A 90 -58.16 -31.12 -30.64
CA ILE A 90 -58.61 -32.52 -30.78
C ILE A 90 -59.35 -32.97 -29.51
N GLY A 91 -59.83 -32.03 -28.68
CA GLY A 91 -60.58 -32.33 -27.45
C GLY A 91 -59.76 -32.98 -26.32
N HIS A 92 -58.43 -33.06 -26.43
CA HIS A 92 -57.59 -33.61 -25.36
C HIS A 92 -57.31 -32.54 -24.29
N GLN A 93 -57.40 -32.93 -23.01
CA GLN A 93 -57.03 -32.03 -21.91
C GLN A 93 -55.51 -31.87 -21.83
N ALA A 94 -55.02 -30.66 -22.09
CA ALA A 94 -53.62 -30.30 -21.92
C ALA A 94 -53.26 -30.11 -20.44
N VAL A 95 -52.05 -30.52 -20.05
CA VAL A 95 -51.53 -30.31 -18.69
C VAL A 95 -51.35 -28.82 -18.43
N ARG A 96 -52.06 -28.30 -17.41
CA ARG A 96 -51.96 -26.90 -16.99
C ARG A 96 -50.67 -26.67 -16.18
N LEU A 97 -50.03 -25.53 -16.41
CA LEU A 97 -48.86 -25.11 -15.63
C LEU A 97 -49.32 -24.66 -14.23
N ALA A 98 -48.91 -25.40 -13.18
CA ALA A 98 -49.40 -25.27 -11.81
C ALA A 98 -49.20 -23.89 -11.16
N LEU A 99 -48.20 -23.12 -11.59
CA LEU A 99 -47.85 -21.83 -10.97
C LEU A 99 -48.73 -20.65 -11.42
N TRP A 100 -49.57 -20.80 -12.44
CA TRP A 100 -50.23 -19.68 -13.11
C TRP A 100 -51.68 -19.93 -13.56
N SER A 101 -52.48 -20.60 -12.72
CA SER A 101 -53.94 -20.61 -12.90
C SER A 101 -54.58 -19.57 -11.99
N ALA A 102 -55.17 -18.53 -12.57
CA ALA A 102 -56.22 -17.80 -11.87
C ALA A 102 -57.41 -18.77 -11.73
N SER A 103 -57.84 -19.02 -10.50
CA SER A 103 -59.14 -19.64 -10.25
C SER A 103 -60.19 -18.63 -10.65
N ASP A 104 -60.84 -18.81 -11.80
CA ASP A 104 -62.11 -18.14 -12.06
C ASP A 104 -63.11 -18.74 -11.07
N ASN A 105 -63.34 -18.05 -9.95
CA ASN A 105 -64.38 -18.40 -9.00
C ASN A 105 -65.69 -17.74 -9.48
N PRO A 106 -66.75 -18.49 -9.80
CA PRO A 106 -67.96 -17.93 -10.42
C PRO A 106 -68.85 -17.11 -9.48
N ASP A 107 -68.48 -16.92 -8.20
CA ASP A 107 -69.25 -16.19 -7.20
C ASP A 107 -68.51 -14.93 -6.71
N ASP A 108 -68.49 -13.88 -7.52
CA ASP A 108 -68.03 -12.55 -7.10
C ASP A 108 -69.24 -11.69 -6.64
N PRO A 109 -69.19 -11.01 -5.47
CA PRO A 109 -70.26 -10.15 -4.96
C PRO A 109 -70.46 -8.86 -5.80
N PRO A 110 -71.61 -8.16 -5.67
CA PRO A 110 -71.90 -6.98 -6.49
C PRO A 110 -70.96 -5.80 -6.17
N LEU A 111 -70.20 -5.38 -7.19
CA LEU A 111 -69.15 -4.37 -7.11
C LEU A 111 -69.69 -2.92 -7.03
N SER A 112 -69.06 -2.09 -6.20
CA SER A 112 -69.31 -0.65 -5.99
C SER A 112 -69.04 0.22 -7.23
N ALA A 113 -69.44 1.51 -7.21
CA ALA A 113 -69.25 2.42 -8.35
C ALA A 113 -67.78 2.70 -8.69
N LEU A 114 -66.91 2.78 -7.68
CA LEU A 114 -65.46 2.98 -7.86
C LEU A 114 -64.80 1.70 -8.40
N GLU A 115 -65.24 0.53 -7.92
CA GLU A 115 -64.84 -0.77 -8.47
C GLU A 115 -65.29 -0.94 -9.92
N ARG A 116 -66.50 -0.49 -10.30
CA ARG A 116 -66.95 -0.47 -11.71
C ARG A 116 -66.11 0.47 -12.59
N GLY A 117 -65.64 1.59 -12.06
CA GLY A 117 -64.72 2.51 -12.75
C GLY A 117 -63.35 1.89 -12.97
N LEU A 118 -62.75 1.33 -11.91
CA LEU A 118 -61.49 0.59 -11.97
C LEU A 118 -61.59 -0.66 -12.84
N LEU A 119 -62.73 -1.35 -12.83
CA LEU A 119 -63.00 -2.48 -13.73
C LEU A 119 -63.16 -2.02 -15.17
N ARG A 120 -63.73 -0.85 -15.48
CA ARG A 120 -63.77 -0.36 -16.87
C ARG A 120 -62.38 0.00 -17.38
N ILE A 121 -61.55 0.64 -16.56
CA ILE A 121 -60.14 0.92 -16.89
C ILE A 121 -59.36 -0.39 -17.00
N GLY A 122 -59.58 -1.32 -16.06
CA GLY A 122 -58.99 -2.66 -16.04
C GLY A 122 -59.45 -3.52 -17.22
N LEU A 123 -60.71 -3.43 -17.65
CA LEU A 123 -61.26 -4.13 -18.82
C LEU A 123 -60.82 -3.46 -20.13
N ALA A 124 -60.67 -2.14 -20.18
CA ALA A 124 -60.08 -1.43 -21.31
C ALA A 124 -58.59 -1.82 -21.46
N GLY A 125 -57.85 -1.84 -20.36
CA GLY A 125 -56.49 -2.37 -20.27
C GLY A 125 -56.43 -3.85 -20.66
N ARG A 126 -57.35 -4.68 -20.18
CA ARG A 126 -57.45 -6.11 -20.50
C ARG A 126 -57.80 -6.33 -21.97
N ARG A 127 -58.66 -5.51 -22.58
CA ARG A 127 -58.96 -5.54 -24.03
C ARG A 127 -57.74 -5.12 -24.87
N GLN A 128 -56.98 -4.12 -24.42
CA GLN A 128 -55.72 -3.72 -25.06
C GLN A 128 -54.65 -4.81 -24.93
N LEU A 129 -54.50 -5.43 -23.75
CA LEU A 129 -53.60 -6.57 -23.50
C LEU A 129 -54.03 -7.85 -24.24
N GLN A 130 -55.33 -8.10 -24.40
CA GLN A 130 -55.85 -9.22 -25.18
C GLN A 130 -55.48 -9.12 -26.67
N ARG A 131 -55.21 -7.92 -27.20
CA ARG A 131 -54.66 -7.74 -28.57
C ARG A 131 -53.20 -8.18 -28.69
N LEU A 132 -52.39 -8.04 -27.64
CA LEU A 132 -51.02 -8.60 -27.61
C LEU A 132 -51.02 -10.13 -27.53
N GLY A 133 -52.06 -10.71 -26.91
CA GLY A 133 -52.15 -12.12 -26.59
C GLY A 133 -51.36 -12.45 -25.32
N SER A 134 -51.91 -13.31 -24.46
CA SER A 134 -51.31 -13.71 -23.17
C SER A 134 -49.86 -14.17 -23.31
N GLU A 135 -49.57 -14.91 -24.38
CA GLU A 135 -48.24 -15.51 -24.59
C GLU A 135 -47.16 -14.49 -24.95
N ALA A 136 -47.50 -13.41 -25.66
CA ALA A 136 -46.54 -12.36 -25.99
C ALA A 136 -46.13 -11.59 -24.72
N LEU A 137 -47.07 -11.33 -23.82
CA LEU A 137 -46.81 -10.68 -22.54
C LEU A 137 -45.90 -11.53 -21.64
N TRP A 138 -46.15 -12.84 -21.59
CA TRP A 138 -45.29 -13.75 -20.85
C TRP A 138 -43.88 -13.86 -21.44
N LEU A 139 -43.77 -13.93 -22.77
CA LEU A 139 -42.49 -13.94 -23.46
C LEU A 139 -41.69 -12.66 -23.18
N ALA A 140 -42.34 -11.50 -23.32
CA ALA A 140 -41.74 -10.20 -23.02
C ALA A 140 -41.35 -10.08 -21.55
N GLY A 141 -42.22 -10.47 -20.62
CA GLY A 141 -41.97 -10.37 -19.18
C GLY A 141 -40.77 -11.21 -18.73
N LEU A 142 -40.67 -12.46 -19.18
CA LEU A 142 -39.53 -13.32 -18.87
C LEU A 142 -38.24 -12.83 -19.56
N ALA A 143 -38.33 -12.31 -20.79
CA ALA A 143 -37.17 -11.73 -21.46
C ALA A 143 -36.68 -10.43 -20.79
N VAL A 144 -37.59 -9.57 -20.32
CA VAL A 144 -37.24 -8.38 -19.52
C VAL A 144 -36.62 -8.78 -18.19
N LEU A 145 -37.15 -9.81 -17.51
CA LEU A 145 -36.55 -10.34 -16.29
C LEU A 145 -35.11 -10.80 -16.53
N ALA A 146 -34.87 -11.57 -17.60
CA ALA A 146 -33.51 -11.98 -17.97
C ALA A 146 -32.59 -10.78 -18.26
N LEU A 147 -33.10 -9.74 -18.92
CA LEU A 147 -32.33 -8.52 -19.19
C LEU A 147 -31.97 -7.77 -17.90
N VAL A 148 -32.88 -7.70 -16.92
CA VAL A 148 -32.62 -7.12 -15.60
C VAL A 148 -31.55 -7.92 -14.85
N MET A 149 -31.60 -9.25 -14.89
CA MET A 149 -30.56 -10.11 -14.29
C MET A 149 -29.18 -9.83 -14.91
N VAL A 150 -29.09 -9.72 -16.25
CA VAL A 150 -27.83 -9.38 -16.92
C VAL A 150 -27.37 -7.98 -16.52
N ALA A 151 -28.24 -6.98 -16.56
CA ALA A 151 -27.91 -5.59 -16.25
C ALA A 151 -27.40 -5.41 -14.81
N SER A 152 -28.00 -6.12 -13.86
CA SER A 152 -27.59 -6.04 -12.44
C SER A 152 -26.19 -6.61 -12.15
N ALA A 153 -25.69 -7.50 -13.01
CA ALA A 153 -24.38 -8.12 -12.88
C ALA A 153 -23.37 -7.65 -13.94
N TRP A 154 -23.72 -6.62 -14.72
CA TRP A 154 -22.87 -6.09 -15.79
C TRP A 154 -21.86 -5.06 -15.25
N ARG A 155 -20.71 -5.53 -14.76
CA ARG A 155 -19.66 -4.71 -14.13
C ARG A 155 -18.27 -5.02 -14.66
N LEU A 156 -17.69 -4.13 -15.47
CA LEU A 156 -16.35 -4.30 -16.06
C LEU A 156 -15.20 -3.87 -15.14
N ASP A 157 -15.53 -3.21 -14.02
CA ASP A 157 -14.65 -2.66 -12.98
C ASP A 157 -14.25 -3.69 -11.91
N LEU A 158 -14.58 -4.97 -12.09
CA LEU A 158 -14.28 -6.02 -11.12
C LEU A 158 -12.76 -6.28 -11.00
N PRO A 159 -12.24 -6.45 -9.77
CA PRO A 159 -10.82 -6.75 -9.54
C PRO A 159 -10.42 -8.13 -10.06
N ALA A 160 -9.11 -8.39 -10.14
CA ALA A 160 -8.61 -9.71 -10.49
C ALA A 160 -9.09 -10.74 -9.45
N PRO A 161 -9.62 -11.89 -9.89
CA PRO A 161 -10.21 -12.85 -8.97
C PRO A 161 -9.10 -13.55 -8.18
N ALA A 162 -9.39 -13.86 -6.92
CA ALA A 162 -8.51 -14.70 -6.10
C ALA A 162 -8.18 -16.02 -6.82
N ALA A 163 -7.01 -16.61 -6.48
CA ALA A 163 -6.56 -17.85 -7.09
C ALA A 163 -7.62 -18.97 -6.98
N ALA A 164 -7.70 -19.81 -8.01
CA ALA A 164 -8.68 -20.89 -8.11
C ALA A 164 -8.62 -21.85 -6.90
N GLY A 165 -9.52 -21.66 -5.93
CA GLY A 165 -9.74 -22.63 -4.84
C GLY A 165 -10.53 -23.88 -5.27
N GLN A 166 -10.65 -24.85 -4.37
CA GLN A 166 -11.38 -26.12 -4.60
C GLN A 166 -12.84 -25.91 -5.07
N LEU A 167 -13.50 -24.84 -4.62
CA LEU A 167 -14.87 -24.50 -5.00
C LEU A 167 -15.02 -24.20 -6.50
N HIS A 168 -14.00 -23.58 -7.14
CA HIS A 168 -14.04 -23.27 -8.57
C HIS A 168 -14.03 -24.56 -9.42
N TRP A 169 -13.21 -25.54 -9.02
CA TRP A 169 -13.15 -26.85 -9.67
C TRP A 169 -14.45 -27.65 -9.49
N LEU A 170 -15.01 -27.65 -8.28
CA LEU A 170 -16.29 -28.30 -7.99
C LEU A 170 -17.42 -27.68 -8.81
N ALA A 171 -17.54 -26.36 -8.83
CA ALA A 171 -18.57 -25.67 -9.61
C ALA A 171 -18.37 -25.85 -11.12
N GLY A 172 -17.13 -25.81 -11.60
CA GLY A 172 -16.79 -26.11 -12.99
C GLY A 172 -17.21 -27.53 -13.39
N GLY A 173 -16.99 -28.52 -12.51
CA GLY A 173 -17.42 -29.90 -12.72
C GLY A 173 -18.95 -30.06 -12.74
N VAL A 174 -19.67 -29.40 -11.84
CA VAL A 174 -21.14 -29.39 -11.82
C VAL A 174 -21.71 -28.74 -13.09
N LEU A 175 -21.17 -27.61 -13.52
CA LEU A 175 -21.56 -26.96 -14.78
C LEU A 175 -21.23 -27.83 -16.00
N ALA A 176 -20.09 -28.53 -16.00
CA ALA A 176 -19.74 -29.44 -17.10
C ALA A 176 -20.73 -30.62 -17.21
N LEU A 177 -21.14 -31.19 -16.07
CA LEU A 177 -22.14 -32.26 -16.02
C LEU A 177 -23.52 -31.76 -16.48
N ALA A 178 -23.92 -30.55 -16.05
CA ALA A 178 -25.14 -29.90 -16.52
C ALA A 178 -25.09 -29.60 -18.03
N ALA A 179 -23.97 -29.09 -18.54
CA ALA A 179 -23.77 -28.82 -19.96
C ALA A 179 -23.84 -30.12 -20.79
N PHE A 180 -23.26 -31.22 -20.31
CA PHE A 180 -23.38 -32.52 -20.95
C PHE A 180 -24.83 -33.00 -21.03
N ALA A 181 -25.60 -32.90 -19.94
CA ALA A 181 -27.02 -33.24 -19.94
C ALA A 181 -27.82 -32.37 -20.93
N LEU A 182 -27.50 -31.08 -21.04
CA LEU A 182 -28.12 -30.17 -22.01
C LEU A 182 -27.73 -30.51 -23.45
N VAL A 183 -26.49 -30.91 -23.73
CA VAL A 183 -26.07 -31.39 -25.06
C VAL A 183 -26.82 -32.66 -25.44
N VAL A 184 -27.04 -33.59 -24.52
CA VAL A 184 -27.86 -34.78 -24.76
C VAL A 184 -29.31 -34.39 -25.08
N ALA A 185 -29.89 -33.46 -24.31
CA ALA A 185 -31.25 -32.95 -24.56
C ALA A 185 -31.36 -32.21 -25.90
N GLU A 186 -30.36 -31.40 -26.25
CA GLU A 186 -30.24 -30.72 -27.53
C GLU A 186 -30.20 -31.73 -28.68
N ARG A 187 -29.34 -32.75 -28.58
CA ARG A 187 -29.18 -33.77 -29.62
C ARG A 187 -30.45 -34.57 -29.84
N HIS A 188 -31.15 -34.90 -28.75
CA HIS A 188 -32.45 -35.57 -28.81
C HIS A 188 -33.48 -34.71 -29.55
N LEU A 189 -33.64 -33.43 -29.16
CA LEU A 189 -34.59 -32.50 -29.82
C LEU A 189 -34.22 -32.21 -31.28
N ALA A 190 -32.94 -32.12 -31.61
CA ALA A 190 -32.47 -31.92 -32.98
C ALA A 190 -32.72 -33.13 -33.90
N SER A 191 -32.86 -34.32 -33.33
CA SER A 191 -33.13 -35.57 -34.07
C SER A 191 -34.61 -35.86 -34.30
N GLU A 192 -35.51 -35.14 -33.62
CA GLU A 192 -36.96 -35.31 -33.77
C GLU A 192 -37.43 -34.88 -35.17
N ASN A 193 -38.40 -35.62 -35.71
CA ASN A 193 -38.93 -35.32 -37.05
C ASN A 193 -39.77 -34.01 -37.02
N PRO A 194 -39.47 -33.01 -37.87
CA PRO A 194 -40.21 -31.74 -37.89
C PRO A 194 -41.72 -31.89 -38.17
N VAL A 195 -42.13 -32.98 -38.82
CA VAL A 195 -43.55 -33.29 -39.08
C VAL A 195 -44.28 -33.69 -37.80
N VAL A 196 -43.56 -34.28 -36.84
CA VAL A 196 -44.08 -34.75 -35.54
C VAL A 196 -43.94 -33.64 -34.50
N TRP A 197 -42.77 -33.00 -34.39
CA TRP A 197 -42.54 -31.91 -33.45
C TRP A 197 -41.87 -30.70 -34.12
N PRO A 198 -42.67 -29.74 -34.65
CA PRO A 198 -42.13 -28.57 -35.34
C PRO A 198 -41.25 -27.67 -34.47
N GLU A 199 -41.57 -27.52 -33.18
CA GLU A 199 -40.83 -26.64 -32.26
C GLU A 199 -39.51 -27.23 -31.75
N ALA A 200 -39.27 -28.53 -31.93
CA ALA A 200 -38.12 -29.21 -31.35
C ALA A 200 -36.79 -28.62 -31.83
N ALA A 201 -36.69 -28.29 -33.13
CA ALA A 201 -35.49 -27.71 -33.71
C ALA A 201 -35.19 -26.28 -33.17
N ASP A 202 -36.22 -25.47 -32.95
CA ASP A 202 -36.08 -24.13 -32.40
C ASP A 202 -35.69 -24.18 -30.91
N LEU A 203 -36.24 -25.14 -30.14
CA LEU A 203 -35.85 -25.39 -28.76
C LEU A 203 -34.42 -25.93 -28.64
N ALA A 204 -34.01 -26.85 -29.52
CA ALA A 204 -32.64 -27.34 -29.58
C ALA A 204 -31.64 -26.20 -29.81
N ALA A 205 -31.97 -25.26 -30.71
CA ALA A 205 -31.13 -24.08 -30.95
C ALA A 205 -30.95 -23.22 -29.68
N GLN A 206 -31.99 -23.08 -28.86
CA GLN A 206 -31.91 -22.34 -27.60
C GLN A 206 -31.16 -23.08 -26.51
N ILE A 207 -31.31 -24.40 -26.41
CA ILE A 207 -30.50 -25.22 -25.50
C ILE A 207 -29.02 -25.12 -25.88
N ARG A 208 -28.70 -25.11 -27.19
CA ARG A 208 -27.31 -24.88 -27.64
C ARG A 208 -26.77 -23.52 -27.22
N TRP A 209 -27.62 -22.49 -27.22
CA TRP A 209 -27.27 -21.17 -26.72
C TRP A 209 -26.97 -21.18 -25.22
N LEU A 210 -27.79 -21.87 -24.43
CA LEU A 210 -27.55 -22.09 -23.00
C LEU A 210 -26.23 -22.87 -22.75
N VAL A 211 -25.95 -23.89 -23.56
CA VAL A 211 -24.67 -24.63 -23.50
C VAL A 211 -23.50 -23.70 -23.78
N ALA A 212 -23.60 -22.78 -24.75
CA ALA A 212 -22.55 -21.80 -25.03
C ALA A 212 -22.26 -20.87 -23.83
N VAL A 213 -23.31 -20.41 -23.15
CA VAL A 213 -23.17 -19.63 -21.90
C VAL A 213 -22.47 -20.46 -20.81
N GLN A 214 -22.83 -21.74 -20.66
CA GLN A 214 -22.19 -22.63 -19.68
C GLN A 214 -20.73 -22.92 -20.01
N VAL A 215 -20.38 -23.19 -21.27
CA VAL A 215 -18.99 -23.46 -21.68
C VAL A 215 -18.10 -22.24 -21.42
N LEU A 216 -18.58 -21.04 -21.74
CA LEU A 216 -17.84 -19.82 -21.43
C LEU A 216 -17.74 -19.60 -19.91
N SER A 217 -18.81 -19.88 -19.16
CA SER A 217 -18.80 -19.82 -17.69
C SER A 217 -17.78 -20.78 -17.06
N ILE A 218 -17.68 -22.01 -17.58
CA ILE A 218 -16.69 -23.01 -17.16
C ILE A 218 -15.27 -22.49 -17.45
N ALA A 219 -15.02 -21.97 -18.66
CA ALA A 219 -13.73 -21.38 -18.98
C ALA A 219 -13.38 -20.22 -18.03
N CYS A 220 -14.35 -19.37 -17.68
CA CYS A 220 -14.12 -18.28 -16.74
C CYS A 220 -13.72 -18.79 -15.36
N LEU A 221 -14.31 -19.89 -14.86
CA LEU A 221 -13.99 -20.47 -13.55
C LEU A 221 -12.63 -21.20 -13.54
N LEU A 222 -12.32 -21.98 -14.58
CA LEU A 222 -11.13 -22.82 -14.64
C LEU A 222 -9.82 -22.03 -14.82
N PHE A 223 -9.88 -20.85 -15.42
CA PHE A 223 -8.70 -20.04 -15.72
C PHE A 223 -8.49 -18.86 -14.74
N THR A 224 -9.14 -18.89 -13.57
CA THR A 224 -8.95 -17.90 -12.49
C THR A 224 -7.56 -18.08 -11.86
N GLY A 225 -6.78 -16.99 -11.79
CA GLY A 225 -5.34 -17.09 -11.51
C GLY A 225 -4.71 -15.93 -10.76
N GLY A 226 -5.44 -15.21 -9.90
CA GLY A 226 -4.91 -14.16 -9.03
C GLY A 226 -4.57 -12.84 -9.74
N GLU A 227 -3.83 -12.91 -10.85
CA GLU A 227 -3.31 -11.73 -11.56
C GLU A 227 -4.00 -11.46 -12.90
N ARG A 228 -4.74 -12.44 -13.43
CA ARG A 228 -5.32 -12.35 -14.78
C ARG A 228 -6.72 -11.73 -14.72
N LEU A 229 -6.89 -10.59 -15.38
CA LEU A 229 -8.18 -9.88 -15.47
C LEU A 229 -9.13 -10.47 -16.54
N TRP A 230 -8.60 -11.20 -17.52
CA TRP A 230 -9.40 -11.67 -18.66
C TRP A 230 -10.55 -12.64 -18.29
N PRO A 231 -10.44 -13.57 -17.30
CA PRO A 231 -11.54 -14.50 -17.00
C PRO A 231 -12.78 -13.78 -16.47
N VAL A 232 -12.58 -12.77 -15.61
CA VAL A 232 -13.68 -11.95 -15.06
C VAL A 232 -14.30 -11.08 -16.14
N ARG A 233 -13.48 -10.44 -16.99
CA ARG A 233 -13.98 -9.67 -18.13
C ARG A 233 -14.75 -10.54 -19.10
N LEU A 234 -14.26 -11.74 -19.39
CA LEU A 234 -14.96 -12.71 -20.21
C LEU A 234 -16.30 -13.10 -19.57
N ALA A 235 -16.35 -13.37 -18.26
CA ALA A 235 -17.57 -13.70 -17.53
C ALA A 235 -18.65 -12.62 -17.68
N VAL A 236 -18.27 -11.35 -17.56
CA VAL A 236 -19.19 -10.21 -17.78
C VAL A 236 -19.64 -10.18 -19.24
N LEU A 237 -18.70 -10.27 -20.18
CA LEU A 237 -19.00 -10.26 -21.62
C LEU A 237 -19.86 -11.45 -22.07
N THR A 238 -19.85 -12.59 -21.37
CA THR A 238 -20.78 -13.69 -21.66
C THR A 238 -22.24 -13.26 -21.56
N GLY A 239 -22.54 -12.24 -20.76
CA GLY A 239 -23.87 -11.64 -20.63
C GLY A 239 -24.44 -11.05 -21.91
N LEU A 240 -23.61 -10.74 -22.91
CA LEU A 240 -24.08 -10.33 -24.23
C LEU A 240 -24.92 -11.43 -24.90
N LEU A 241 -24.63 -12.70 -24.62
CA LEU A 241 -25.37 -13.82 -25.20
C LEU A 241 -26.84 -13.85 -24.72
N PRO A 242 -27.15 -13.92 -23.42
CA PRO A 242 -28.54 -13.83 -22.96
C PRO A 242 -29.15 -12.44 -23.24
N ALA A 243 -28.40 -11.33 -23.17
CA ALA A 243 -28.95 -10.00 -23.44
C ALA A 243 -29.44 -9.83 -24.88
N THR A 244 -28.65 -10.29 -25.87
CA THR A 244 -29.04 -10.22 -27.29
C THR A 244 -30.24 -11.10 -27.60
N LEU A 245 -30.30 -12.30 -27.03
CA LEU A 245 -31.47 -13.18 -27.13
C LEU A 245 -32.71 -12.54 -26.47
N ALA A 246 -32.58 -12.00 -25.27
CA ALA A 246 -33.66 -11.31 -24.56
C ALA A 246 -34.21 -10.14 -25.37
N MET A 247 -33.33 -9.29 -25.92
CA MET A 247 -33.73 -8.17 -26.78
C MET A 247 -34.48 -8.64 -28.02
N GLU A 248 -34.01 -9.71 -28.68
CA GLU A 248 -34.71 -10.29 -29.83
C GLU A 248 -36.13 -10.78 -29.46
N LEU A 249 -36.27 -11.47 -28.33
CA LEU A 249 -37.57 -11.98 -27.87
C LEU A 249 -38.53 -10.86 -27.47
N ILE A 250 -38.04 -9.77 -26.86
CA ILE A 250 -38.83 -8.57 -26.55
C ILE A 250 -39.35 -7.93 -27.85
N LEU A 251 -38.47 -7.74 -28.85
CA LEU A 251 -38.86 -7.18 -30.14
C LEU A 251 -39.90 -8.07 -30.84
N ARG A 252 -39.74 -9.39 -30.78
CA ARG A 252 -40.72 -10.34 -31.35
C ARG A 252 -42.06 -10.30 -30.63
N ALA A 253 -42.06 -10.22 -29.31
CA ALA A 253 -43.27 -10.06 -28.52
C ALA A 253 -43.97 -8.72 -28.81
N LEU A 254 -43.21 -7.65 -29.07
CA LEU A 254 -43.76 -6.36 -29.48
C LEU A 254 -44.37 -6.44 -30.90
N PHE A 255 -43.66 -7.06 -31.84
CA PHE A 255 -44.14 -7.20 -33.21
C PHE A 255 -45.27 -8.21 -33.39
N SER A 256 -45.53 -9.08 -32.43
CA SER A 256 -46.66 -10.02 -32.52
C SER A 256 -48.03 -9.31 -32.54
N VAL A 257 -48.09 -8.03 -32.13
CA VAL A 257 -49.27 -7.17 -32.28
C VAL A 257 -49.70 -7.03 -33.75
N PHE A 258 -48.75 -7.05 -34.69
CA PHE A 258 -49.03 -6.92 -36.11
C PHE A 258 -49.41 -8.25 -36.79
N SER A 259 -49.37 -9.37 -36.07
CA SER A 259 -49.79 -10.70 -36.55
C SER A 259 -51.09 -11.15 -35.86
N PRO A 260 -52.28 -10.82 -36.40
CA PRO A 260 -53.55 -11.13 -35.75
C PRO A 260 -53.76 -12.64 -35.62
N ARG A 261 -54.01 -13.11 -34.39
CA ARG A 261 -54.32 -14.51 -34.11
C ARG A 261 -55.75 -14.84 -34.54
N ARG A 262 -55.92 -15.91 -35.32
CA ARG A 262 -57.23 -16.46 -35.70
C ARG A 262 -57.47 -17.72 -34.89
N ALA A 263 -58.60 -17.81 -34.17
CA ALA A 263 -58.88 -18.92 -33.26
C ALA A 263 -58.89 -20.30 -33.92
N GLY A 264 -59.23 -20.38 -35.22
CA GLY A 264 -59.24 -21.61 -36.01
C GLY A 264 -57.95 -21.93 -36.77
N GLN A 265 -56.85 -21.22 -36.53
CA GLN A 265 -55.56 -21.50 -37.16
C GLN A 265 -54.47 -21.73 -36.11
N GLU A 266 -53.58 -22.67 -36.43
CA GLU A 266 -52.47 -23.04 -35.57
C GLU A 266 -51.56 -21.82 -35.27
N PRO A 267 -51.33 -21.50 -33.99
CA PRO A 267 -50.49 -20.36 -33.62
C PRO A 267 -49.02 -20.63 -33.99
N ARG A 268 -48.35 -19.62 -34.53
CA ARG A 268 -46.91 -19.68 -34.79
C ARG A 268 -46.12 -19.57 -33.49
N LEU A 269 -44.99 -20.27 -33.40
CA LEU A 269 -44.04 -20.14 -32.30
C LEU A 269 -43.48 -18.70 -32.27
N LEU A 270 -43.78 -17.96 -31.20
CA LEU A 270 -43.30 -16.58 -31.01
C LEU A 270 -41.81 -16.54 -30.65
N ALA A 271 -41.36 -17.51 -29.85
CA ALA A 271 -39.99 -17.56 -29.34
C ALA A 271 -38.96 -18.13 -30.33
N ARG A 272 -39.24 -18.13 -31.63
CA ARG A 272 -38.24 -18.50 -32.65
C ARG A 272 -37.12 -17.45 -32.62
N SER A 273 -35.86 -17.83 -32.46
CA SER A 273 -34.74 -16.87 -32.38
C SER A 273 -33.78 -16.99 -33.57
N LEU A 274 -33.39 -15.83 -34.13
CA LEU A 274 -32.34 -15.70 -35.14
C LEU A 274 -30.98 -15.90 -34.51
N VAL A 275 -30.77 -15.29 -33.35
CA VAL A 275 -29.51 -15.32 -32.61
C VAL A 275 -29.15 -16.77 -32.28
N CYS A 276 -30.10 -17.58 -31.82
CA CYS A 276 -29.87 -19.02 -31.58
C CYS A 276 -29.62 -19.81 -32.88
N GLY A 277 -30.22 -19.39 -34.00
CA GLY A 277 -29.97 -19.97 -35.32
C GLY A 277 -28.55 -19.75 -35.85
N LEU A 278 -27.87 -18.69 -35.41
CA LEU A 278 -26.47 -18.41 -35.78
C LEU A 278 -25.49 -19.47 -35.24
N LEU A 279 -25.84 -20.10 -34.11
CA LEU A 279 -25.01 -21.12 -33.46
C LEU A 279 -25.20 -22.53 -34.02
N GLN A 280 -26.00 -22.73 -35.06
CA GLN A 280 -26.15 -24.01 -35.75
C GLN A 280 -24.94 -24.29 -36.65
N TRP A 281 -24.34 -25.48 -36.52
CA TRP A 281 -23.33 -25.95 -37.46
C TRP A 281 -23.98 -26.69 -38.64
N PRO A 282 -23.68 -26.35 -39.90
CA PRO A 282 -22.75 -25.30 -40.35
C PRO A 282 -23.33 -23.88 -40.18
N PRO A 283 -22.52 -22.88 -39.83
CA PRO A 283 -22.98 -21.51 -39.60
C PRO A 283 -23.60 -20.94 -40.87
N ARG A 284 -24.86 -20.51 -40.77
CA ARG A 284 -25.65 -19.96 -41.88
C ARG A 284 -26.23 -18.58 -41.54
N PRO A 285 -25.39 -17.59 -41.16
CA PRO A 285 -25.86 -16.28 -40.71
C PRO A 285 -26.74 -15.56 -41.74
N LEU A 286 -26.39 -15.74 -43.01
CA LEU A 286 -27.12 -15.14 -44.14
C LEU A 286 -28.28 -16.00 -44.64
N ALA A 287 -28.46 -17.23 -44.17
CA ALA A 287 -29.56 -18.06 -44.68
C ALA A 287 -30.91 -17.54 -44.22
N PHE A 288 -31.01 -17.04 -42.99
CA PHE A 288 -32.22 -16.38 -42.52
C PHE A 288 -32.51 -15.11 -43.31
N LEU A 289 -31.51 -14.21 -43.43
CA LEU A 289 -31.64 -12.97 -44.19
C LEU A 289 -32.05 -13.26 -45.63
N ARG A 290 -31.44 -14.26 -46.26
CA ARG A 290 -31.77 -14.74 -47.60
C ARG A 290 -33.20 -15.29 -47.69
N HIS A 291 -33.64 -16.05 -46.68
CA HIS A 291 -35.00 -16.62 -46.69
C HIS A 291 -36.07 -15.53 -46.52
N GLU A 292 -35.86 -14.55 -45.64
CA GLU A 292 -36.78 -13.42 -45.44
C GLU A 292 -36.73 -12.42 -46.61
N LEU A 293 -35.55 -12.09 -47.15
CA LEU A 293 -35.43 -11.22 -48.33
C LEU A 293 -36.08 -11.84 -49.55
N HIS A 294 -35.95 -13.15 -49.72
CA HIS A 294 -36.62 -13.84 -50.81
C HIS A 294 -38.14 -13.94 -50.58
N GLN A 295 -38.59 -14.31 -49.37
CA GLN A 295 -40.02 -14.43 -49.07
C GLN A 295 -40.77 -13.09 -49.06
N ARG A 296 -40.15 -12.00 -48.61
CA ARG A 296 -40.80 -10.68 -48.50
C ARG A 296 -40.54 -9.74 -49.67
N PHE A 297 -39.34 -9.79 -50.26
CA PHE A 297 -38.90 -8.84 -51.27
C PHE A 297 -38.53 -9.49 -52.62
N GLY A 298 -38.54 -10.82 -52.73
CA GLY A 298 -38.21 -11.54 -53.97
C GLY A 298 -36.72 -11.47 -54.37
N ILE A 299 -35.84 -10.91 -53.54
CA ILE A 299 -34.43 -10.70 -53.87
C ILE A 299 -33.64 -11.99 -53.63
N ASP A 300 -33.10 -12.61 -54.69
CA ASP A 300 -32.29 -13.82 -54.58
C ASP A 300 -30.79 -13.49 -54.43
N LEU A 301 -30.32 -13.42 -53.18
CA LEU A 301 -28.93 -13.13 -52.83
C LEU A 301 -27.94 -14.25 -53.22
N ARG A 302 -28.40 -15.38 -53.80
CA ARG A 302 -27.53 -16.48 -54.25
C ARG A 302 -26.54 -16.08 -55.34
N GLN A 303 -26.85 -15.04 -56.11
CA GLN A 303 -26.02 -14.59 -57.24
C GLN A 303 -24.91 -13.61 -56.84
N VAL A 304 -24.88 -13.15 -55.57
CA VAL A 304 -23.90 -12.16 -55.11
C VAL A 304 -22.62 -12.86 -54.66
N TRP A 305 -21.64 -12.93 -55.56
CA TRP A 305 -20.32 -13.56 -55.32
C TRP A 305 -19.59 -13.01 -54.08
N ALA A 306 -19.81 -11.74 -53.72
CA ALA A 306 -19.13 -11.08 -52.61
C ALA A 306 -19.29 -11.81 -51.25
N PHE A 307 -20.45 -12.41 -50.98
CA PHE A 307 -20.67 -13.14 -49.73
C PHE A 307 -19.93 -14.49 -49.67
N ASP A 308 -19.76 -15.18 -50.80
CA ASP A 308 -18.97 -16.41 -50.85
C ASP A 308 -17.47 -16.11 -50.74
N PHE A 309 -17.03 -15.00 -51.34
CA PHE A 309 -15.65 -14.50 -51.20
C PHE A 309 -15.34 -14.13 -49.74
N MET A 310 -16.20 -13.34 -49.06
CA MET A 310 -15.98 -12.99 -47.65
C MET A 310 -15.93 -14.22 -46.75
N ARG A 311 -16.77 -15.24 -46.99
CA ARG A 311 -16.73 -16.51 -46.23
C ARG A 311 -15.42 -17.27 -46.44
N ARG A 312 -14.92 -17.35 -47.68
CA ARG A 312 -13.68 -18.06 -48.00
C ARG A 312 -12.44 -17.30 -47.55
N ALA A 313 -12.46 -15.97 -47.57
CA ALA A 313 -11.35 -15.11 -47.17
C ALA A 313 -11.26 -14.89 -45.65
N ALA A 314 -12.38 -14.99 -44.92
CA ALA A 314 -12.40 -14.77 -43.46
C ALA A 314 -11.45 -15.71 -42.69
N LEU A 315 -11.46 -17.01 -42.99
CA LEU A 315 -10.59 -17.98 -42.32
C LEU A 315 -9.09 -17.72 -42.54
N PRO A 316 -8.57 -17.55 -43.78
CA PRO A 316 -7.15 -17.27 -43.98
C PRO A 316 -6.74 -15.89 -43.44
N VAL A 317 -7.62 -14.88 -43.51
CA VAL A 317 -7.33 -13.56 -42.92
C VAL A 317 -7.25 -13.65 -41.39
N LEU A 318 -8.19 -14.34 -40.74
CA LEU A 318 -8.13 -14.57 -39.28
C LEU A 318 -6.90 -15.39 -38.89
N ALA A 319 -6.55 -16.42 -39.67
CA ALA A 319 -5.35 -17.20 -39.43
C ALA A 319 -4.08 -16.36 -39.58
N LEU A 320 -4.00 -15.49 -40.60
CA LEU A 320 -2.90 -14.55 -40.79
C LEU A 320 -2.79 -13.57 -39.63
N VAL A 321 -3.91 -12.96 -39.22
CA VAL A 321 -3.95 -12.03 -38.08
C VAL A 321 -3.53 -12.74 -36.79
N ALA A 322 -4.00 -13.96 -36.55
CA ALA A 322 -3.60 -14.75 -35.39
C ALA A 322 -2.11 -15.12 -35.43
N MET A 323 -1.57 -15.47 -36.60
CA MET A 323 -0.16 -15.77 -36.79
C MET A 323 0.73 -14.54 -36.58
N VAL A 324 0.34 -13.38 -37.10
CA VAL A 324 1.05 -12.11 -36.88
C VAL A 324 0.98 -11.71 -35.40
N GLY A 325 -0.19 -11.84 -34.78
CA GLY A 325 -0.35 -11.60 -33.34
C GLY A 325 0.52 -12.54 -32.50
N TRP A 326 0.60 -13.82 -32.87
CA TRP A 326 1.48 -14.79 -32.24
C TRP A 326 2.95 -14.42 -32.40
N LEU A 327 3.41 -14.07 -33.61
CA LEU A 327 4.79 -13.63 -33.84
C LEU A 327 5.16 -12.36 -33.06
N LEU A 328 4.22 -11.42 -32.95
CA LEU A 328 4.42 -10.19 -32.16
C LEU A 328 4.60 -10.47 -30.66
N THR A 329 4.16 -11.63 -30.13
CA THR A 329 4.47 -12.00 -28.74
C THR A 329 5.96 -12.25 -28.49
N GLY A 330 6.75 -12.46 -29.54
CA GLY A 330 8.21 -12.57 -29.45
C GLY A 330 8.93 -11.23 -29.37
N VAL A 331 8.24 -10.10 -29.60
CA VAL A 331 8.83 -8.76 -29.50
C VAL A 331 8.69 -8.28 -28.06
N THR A 332 9.82 -8.08 -27.39
CA THR A 332 9.85 -7.62 -25.99
C THR A 332 10.72 -6.39 -25.86
N GLN A 333 10.20 -5.36 -25.20
CA GLN A 333 10.95 -4.16 -24.83
C GLN A 333 11.34 -4.25 -23.36
N ILE A 334 12.63 -4.06 -23.07
CA ILE A 334 13.19 -4.02 -21.73
C ILE A 334 13.56 -2.56 -21.41
N ALA A 335 13.13 -2.07 -20.26
CA ALA A 335 13.39 -0.71 -19.79
C ALA A 335 14.85 -0.53 -19.32
N MET A 336 15.33 0.72 -19.23
CA MET A 336 16.74 1.05 -18.91
C MET A 336 17.19 0.63 -17.51
N ASP A 337 16.23 0.53 -16.59
CA ASP A 337 16.38 0.12 -15.20
C ASP A 337 16.37 -1.41 -15.02
N ASN A 338 16.18 -2.17 -16.10
CA ASN A 338 15.91 -3.60 -16.09
C ASN A 338 16.77 -4.35 -17.11
N ARG A 339 16.93 -5.65 -16.91
CA ARG A 339 17.52 -6.63 -17.84
C ARG A 339 16.60 -7.83 -17.94
N GLY A 340 16.62 -8.52 -19.06
CA GLY A 340 15.71 -9.64 -19.33
C GLY A 340 16.46 -10.95 -19.44
N ILE A 341 16.16 -11.92 -18.58
CA ILE A 341 16.65 -13.29 -18.76
C ILE A 341 15.78 -13.97 -19.81
N TYR A 342 16.37 -14.32 -20.94
CA TYR A 342 15.68 -14.98 -22.03
C TYR A 342 15.71 -16.51 -21.85
N GLU A 343 14.53 -17.07 -21.68
CA GLU A 343 14.28 -18.51 -21.57
C GLU A 343 13.81 -19.07 -22.93
N ARG A 344 14.45 -20.16 -23.36
CA ARG A 344 14.00 -20.96 -24.51
C ARG A 344 13.53 -22.31 -24.00
N PHE A 345 12.25 -22.63 -24.19
CA PHE A 345 11.63 -23.85 -23.64
C PHE A 345 11.87 -24.04 -22.12
N GLY A 346 11.98 -22.94 -21.38
CA GLY A 346 12.27 -22.94 -19.93
C GLY A 346 13.74 -23.06 -19.55
N ASN A 347 14.67 -23.14 -20.51
CA ASN A 347 16.10 -23.08 -20.23
C ASN A 347 16.62 -21.65 -20.39
N PRO A 348 17.27 -21.03 -19.39
CA PRO A 348 17.90 -19.72 -19.53
C PRO A 348 19.09 -19.80 -20.49
N VAL A 349 19.07 -19.01 -21.56
CA VAL A 349 20.13 -19.02 -22.59
C VAL A 349 20.98 -17.77 -22.54
N GLU A 350 20.36 -16.60 -22.39
CA GLU A 350 21.04 -15.31 -22.51
C GLU A 350 20.37 -14.27 -21.60
N VAL A 351 21.15 -13.29 -21.14
CA VAL A 351 20.65 -12.11 -20.43
C VAL A 351 20.70 -10.93 -21.40
N TRP A 352 19.52 -10.38 -21.70
CA TRP A 352 19.35 -9.25 -22.57
C TRP A 352 19.44 -7.93 -21.81
N GLN A 353 20.26 -7.03 -22.35
CA GLN A 353 20.42 -5.67 -21.85
C GLN A 353 19.18 -4.80 -22.18
N PRO A 354 19.04 -3.60 -21.59
CA PRO A 354 17.95 -2.69 -21.95
C PRO A 354 17.83 -2.44 -23.45
N GLY A 355 16.62 -2.50 -23.98
CA GLY A 355 16.37 -2.31 -25.41
C GLY A 355 15.23 -3.15 -25.97
N LEU A 356 15.10 -3.11 -27.29
CA LEU A 356 14.12 -3.90 -28.03
C LEU A 356 14.76 -5.21 -28.49
N HIS A 357 14.15 -6.33 -28.10
CA HIS A 357 14.64 -7.66 -28.44
C HIS A 357 13.56 -8.49 -29.15
N LEU A 358 14.04 -9.41 -29.97
CA LEU A 358 13.23 -10.34 -30.76
C LEU A 358 13.55 -11.77 -30.33
N GLY A 359 12.61 -12.37 -29.62
CA GLY A 359 12.65 -13.77 -29.21
C GLY A 359 11.68 -14.65 -29.97
N LEU A 360 11.74 -15.94 -29.66
CA LEU A 360 10.70 -16.89 -30.04
C LEU A 360 9.35 -16.49 -29.41
N PRO A 361 8.24 -16.58 -30.14
CA PRO A 361 6.91 -16.27 -29.61
C PRO A 361 6.52 -17.24 -28.50
N TRP A 362 5.65 -16.78 -27.60
CA TRP A 362 5.12 -17.61 -26.52
C TRP A 362 4.37 -18.82 -27.09
N PRO A 363 4.53 -20.05 -26.58
CA PRO A 363 5.21 -20.46 -25.35
C PRO A 363 6.66 -20.92 -25.54
N LEU A 364 7.24 -20.78 -26.73
CA LEU A 364 8.58 -21.31 -27.05
C LEU A 364 9.70 -20.46 -26.41
N GLY A 365 9.44 -19.16 -26.25
CA GLY A 365 10.31 -18.22 -25.56
C GLY A 365 9.57 -17.45 -24.47
N ARG A 366 10.29 -17.08 -23.41
CA ARG A 366 9.83 -16.19 -22.35
C ARG A 366 10.98 -15.28 -21.91
N VAL A 367 10.67 -14.05 -21.51
CA VAL A 367 11.64 -13.14 -20.90
C VAL A 367 11.22 -12.90 -19.46
N LEU A 368 12.12 -13.14 -18.52
CA LEU A 368 11.97 -12.76 -17.12
C LEU A 368 12.68 -11.44 -16.88
N VAL A 369 11.96 -10.42 -16.44
CA VAL A 369 12.53 -9.11 -16.16
C VAL A 369 13.16 -9.12 -14.77
N VAL A 370 14.39 -8.62 -14.68
CA VAL A 370 15.20 -8.54 -13.47
C VAL A 370 15.80 -7.15 -13.38
N ASP A 371 15.93 -6.62 -12.18
CA ASP A 371 16.49 -5.28 -11.98
C ASP A 371 17.94 -5.20 -12.48
N ASN A 372 18.27 -4.06 -13.08
CA ASN A 372 19.59 -3.73 -13.58
C ASN A 372 20.18 -2.55 -12.80
N GLY A 373 20.78 -2.85 -11.65
CA GLY A 373 21.48 -1.84 -10.84
C GLY A 373 20.58 -0.95 -9.99
N GLN A 374 19.28 -1.25 -9.88
CA GLN A 374 18.40 -0.59 -8.91
C GLN A 374 18.87 -0.90 -7.48
N VAL A 375 18.83 0.12 -6.63
CA VAL A 375 19.26 0.03 -5.24
C VAL A 375 18.03 -0.11 -4.37
N HIS A 376 18.01 -1.17 -3.57
CA HIS A 376 16.95 -1.51 -2.65
C HIS A 376 17.41 -1.29 -1.22
N GLU A 377 16.49 -0.85 -0.39
CA GLU A 377 16.69 -0.70 1.04
C GLU A 377 15.87 -1.75 1.78
N LEU A 378 16.51 -2.47 2.69
CA LEU A 378 15.85 -3.49 3.51
C LEU A 378 16.14 -3.26 4.99
N ALA A 379 15.07 -3.07 5.76
CA ALA A 379 15.12 -3.11 7.20
C ALA A 379 15.12 -4.56 7.73
N THR A 380 15.81 -4.75 8.85
CA THR A 380 16.00 -6.06 9.51
C THR A 380 14.70 -6.63 10.09
N SER A 381 13.79 -5.75 10.52
CA SER A 381 12.43 -6.04 11.01
C SER A 381 11.41 -5.10 10.38
N GLY A 382 10.15 -5.51 10.39
CA GLY A 382 9.03 -4.78 9.77
C GLY A 382 8.59 -5.40 8.44
N ASP A 383 7.29 -5.51 8.21
CA ASP A 383 6.75 -5.88 6.90
C ASP A 383 7.02 -4.74 5.90
N ALA A 384 7.53 -5.08 4.70
CA ALA A 384 7.65 -4.10 3.62
C ALA A 384 6.29 -3.48 3.24
N ALA A 385 5.19 -4.17 3.57
CA ALA A 385 3.82 -3.68 3.42
C ALA A 385 3.44 -2.57 4.43
N LEU A 386 4.23 -2.36 5.49
CA LEU A 386 4.10 -1.28 6.46
C LEU A 386 5.08 -0.13 6.15
N ALA A 387 5.68 -0.09 4.96
CA ALA A 387 6.46 1.06 4.52
C ALA A 387 5.58 2.31 4.60
N ASP A 388 6.05 3.30 5.35
CA ASP A 388 5.28 4.52 5.58
C ASP A 388 4.95 5.19 4.24
N PRO A 389 3.69 5.65 4.04
CA PRO A 389 3.34 6.39 2.84
C PRO A 389 4.27 7.59 2.69
N LEU A 390 4.66 7.90 1.44
CA LEU A 390 5.46 9.08 1.12
C LEU A 390 4.81 10.32 1.74
N ALA A 391 5.43 10.85 2.80
CA ALA A 391 4.96 12.04 3.47
C ALA A 391 5.15 13.25 2.55
N ASP A 392 4.23 14.21 2.64
CA ASP A 392 4.36 15.49 1.92
C ASP A 392 5.65 16.19 2.34
N ALA A 393 6.40 16.72 1.38
CA ALA A 393 7.73 17.31 1.63
C ALA A 393 7.67 18.53 2.57
N GLU A 394 6.52 19.21 2.60
CA GLU A 394 6.24 20.38 3.45
C GLU A 394 5.34 20.04 4.65
N GLY A 395 5.08 18.74 4.89
CA GLY A 395 4.26 18.26 6.01
C GLY A 395 5.02 18.20 7.34
N PRO A 396 4.32 17.97 8.47
CA PRO A 396 4.97 17.61 9.72
C PRO A 396 5.78 16.32 9.52
N ALA A 397 6.97 16.26 10.13
CA ALA A 397 7.84 15.10 10.03
C ALA A 397 7.07 13.82 10.45
N PRO A 398 7.14 12.73 9.66
CA PRO A 398 6.43 11.50 9.96
C PRO A 398 6.91 10.93 11.30
N ALA A 399 6.01 10.27 12.02
CA ALA A 399 6.32 9.71 13.34
C ALA A 399 7.49 8.70 13.29
N ALA A 400 7.69 7.98 12.17
CA ALA A 400 8.82 7.08 11.99
C ALA A 400 10.19 7.77 11.84
N ALA A 401 10.22 9.09 11.57
CA ALA A 401 11.47 9.86 11.58
C ALA A 401 11.91 10.25 12.99
N ASN A 402 11.07 10.06 14.02
CA ASN A 402 11.48 10.25 15.41
C ASN A 402 12.54 9.20 15.77
N ARG A 403 13.71 9.64 16.23
CA ARG A 403 14.85 8.77 16.62
C ARG A 403 15.15 8.81 18.12
N LEU A 404 14.17 9.23 18.93
CA LEU A 404 14.33 9.36 20.37
C LEU A 404 14.25 7.99 21.06
N TRP A 405 15.09 7.77 22.07
CA TRP A 405 15.20 6.47 22.76
C TRP A 405 13.96 6.06 23.56
N ASP A 406 13.05 6.99 23.82
CA ASP A 406 11.79 6.76 24.53
C ASP A 406 10.64 6.34 23.60
N ALA A 407 10.86 6.34 22.29
CA ALA A 407 9.92 5.88 21.28
C ALA A 407 10.34 4.52 20.70
N SER A 408 9.36 3.68 20.39
CA SER A 408 9.56 2.43 19.65
C SER A 408 9.57 2.71 18.14
N HIS A 409 10.58 2.23 17.42
CA HIS A 409 10.67 2.40 15.97
C HIS A 409 10.11 1.18 15.22
N ILE A 410 9.36 1.38 14.13
CA ILE A 410 8.66 0.28 13.40
C ILE A 410 9.65 -0.76 12.81
N SER A 411 10.87 -0.33 12.52
CA SER A 411 11.96 -1.14 11.98
C SER A 411 13.00 -1.54 13.03
N GLU A 412 12.71 -1.35 14.33
CA GLU A 412 13.60 -1.81 15.38
C GLU A 412 13.50 -3.31 15.58
N ASN A 413 14.64 -3.96 15.82
CA ASN A 413 14.69 -5.36 16.18
C ASN A 413 15.40 -5.52 17.52
N ALA A 414 14.78 -6.23 18.45
CA ALA A 414 15.36 -6.49 19.76
C ALA A 414 16.39 -7.63 19.64
N GLN A 415 17.62 -7.36 20.06
CA GLN A 415 18.70 -8.34 20.09
C GLN A 415 19.24 -8.52 21.50
N VAL A 416 19.78 -9.70 21.76
CA VAL A 416 20.45 -10.04 23.02
C VAL A 416 21.94 -9.78 22.88
N ILE A 417 22.50 -9.04 23.83
CA ILE A 417 23.93 -8.76 23.94
C ILE A 417 24.49 -9.33 25.25
N ALA A 418 25.81 -9.49 25.30
CA ALA A 418 26.49 -9.89 26.53
C ALA A 418 26.46 -8.72 27.54
N GLY A 419 26.00 -8.97 28.75
CA GLY A 419 26.05 -8.00 29.84
C GLY A 419 27.41 -8.00 30.53
N ASP A 420 27.98 -6.82 30.79
CA ASP A 420 29.15 -6.68 31.65
C ASP A 420 28.69 -6.61 33.12
N GLY A 421 28.92 -7.70 33.85
CA GLY A 421 28.49 -7.88 35.23
C GLY A 421 29.64 -8.04 36.22
N GLY A 422 30.81 -7.44 35.95
CA GLY A 422 31.96 -7.52 36.86
C GLY A 422 32.42 -8.97 37.12
N GLY A 423 32.51 -9.77 36.05
CA GLY A 423 32.89 -11.19 36.10
C GLY A 423 31.73 -12.19 36.23
N ARG A 424 30.47 -11.73 36.31
CA ARG A 424 29.28 -12.59 36.25
C ARG A 424 28.67 -12.54 34.85
N GLN A 425 28.34 -13.70 34.29
CA GLN A 425 27.63 -13.82 33.02
C GLN A 425 26.23 -13.25 33.15
N ASN A 426 25.89 -12.24 32.35
CA ASN A 426 24.57 -11.65 32.27
C ASN A 426 24.22 -11.37 30.80
N PHE A 427 22.93 -11.16 30.51
CA PHE A 427 22.44 -10.78 29.20
C PHE A 427 21.68 -9.47 29.30
N GLN A 428 21.80 -8.64 28.27
CA GLN A 428 21.02 -7.42 28.14
C GLN A 428 20.29 -7.43 26.80
N ILE A 429 19.19 -6.69 26.71
CA ILE A 429 18.40 -6.55 25.50
C ILE A 429 18.58 -5.13 24.99
N VAL A 430 18.80 -5.01 23.69
CA VAL A 430 19.00 -3.75 23.00
C VAL A 430 18.17 -3.75 21.74
N ASN A 431 17.49 -2.63 21.47
CA ASN A 431 16.80 -2.39 20.21
C ASN A 431 17.80 -1.77 19.24
N MET A 432 17.84 -2.30 18.02
CA MET A 432 18.66 -1.74 16.94
C MET A 432 17.84 -1.53 15.68
N ASP A 433 18.16 -0.45 14.97
CA ASP A 433 17.72 -0.20 13.61
C ASP A 433 18.93 -0.33 12.68
N VAL A 434 18.92 -1.40 11.89
CA VAL A 434 19.96 -1.73 10.91
C VAL A 434 19.31 -1.86 9.55
N ARG A 435 19.85 -1.09 8.60
CA ARG A 435 19.40 -1.05 7.20
C ARG A 435 20.46 -1.61 6.29
N PHE A 436 20.03 -2.48 5.39
CA PHE A 436 20.85 -3.06 4.35
C PHE A 436 20.49 -2.42 3.02
N ILE A 437 21.43 -1.67 2.46
CA ILE A 437 21.32 -1.13 1.11
C ILE A 437 21.98 -2.14 0.17
N TYR A 438 21.20 -2.71 -0.72
CA TYR A 438 21.65 -3.79 -1.60
C TYR A 438 21.18 -3.57 -3.04
N ARG A 439 21.78 -4.32 -3.96
CA ARG A 439 21.33 -4.41 -5.35
C ARG A 439 21.61 -5.82 -5.87
N ILE A 440 20.96 -6.19 -6.97
CA ILE A 440 21.41 -7.36 -7.74
C ILE A 440 22.71 -6.97 -8.47
N GLY A 441 23.72 -7.83 -8.43
CA GLY A 441 25.02 -7.58 -9.05
C GLY A 441 24.90 -7.22 -10.54
N LEU A 442 25.82 -6.40 -11.06
CA LEU A 442 25.72 -5.88 -12.44
C LEU A 442 26.01 -6.94 -13.51
N ASP A 443 26.63 -8.05 -13.13
CA ASP A 443 26.97 -9.13 -14.06
C ASP A 443 25.76 -10.01 -14.41
N ASP A 444 25.77 -10.59 -15.61
CA ASP A 444 24.70 -11.48 -16.09
C ASP A 444 24.54 -12.72 -15.22
N ARG A 445 25.65 -13.25 -14.67
CA ARG A 445 25.63 -14.37 -13.73
C ARG A 445 24.84 -14.02 -12.47
N ALA A 446 24.99 -12.79 -11.97
CA ALA A 446 24.29 -12.35 -10.77
C ALA A 446 22.77 -12.24 -11.01
N ALA A 447 22.35 -11.81 -12.21
CA ALA A 447 20.95 -11.79 -12.60
C ALA A 447 20.32 -13.20 -12.60
N LEU A 448 21.02 -14.17 -13.19
CA LEU A 448 20.61 -15.57 -13.24
C LEU A 448 20.53 -16.17 -11.83
N ALA A 449 21.58 -15.98 -11.04
CA ALA A 449 21.66 -16.42 -9.65
C ALA A 449 20.50 -15.88 -8.80
N ALA A 450 20.24 -14.57 -8.85
CA ALA A 450 19.15 -13.95 -8.09
C ALA A 450 17.76 -14.48 -8.47
N THR A 451 17.58 -14.90 -9.72
CA THR A 451 16.28 -15.37 -10.24
C THR A 451 16.06 -16.86 -9.99
N TYR A 452 17.09 -17.69 -10.12
CA TYR A 452 16.95 -19.15 -10.07
C TYR A 452 17.43 -19.79 -8.76
N HIS A 453 18.29 -19.14 -7.99
CA HIS A 453 18.74 -19.63 -6.69
C HIS A 453 17.94 -19.07 -5.52
N SER A 454 17.15 -18.02 -5.74
CA SER A 454 16.29 -17.41 -4.72
C SER A 454 14.87 -17.19 -5.25
N THR A 455 13.87 -17.58 -4.45
CA THR A 455 12.47 -17.25 -4.72
C THR A 455 12.14 -15.80 -4.32
N ASP A 456 12.78 -15.33 -3.24
CA ASP A 456 12.58 -13.99 -2.67
C ASP A 456 13.91 -13.51 -2.08
N VAL A 457 14.55 -12.59 -2.81
CA VAL A 457 15.85 -11.99 -2.45
C VAL A 457 15.76 -11.21 -1.13
N ALA A 458 14.69 -10.47 -0.91
CA ALA A 458 14.53 -9.65 0.28
C ALA A 458 14.36 -10.52 1.53
N MET A 459 13.58 -11.59 1.45
CA MET A 459 13.43 -12.56 2.53
C MET A 459 14.74 -13.28 2.83
N LEU A 460 15.46 -13.73 1.79
CA LEU A 460 16.77 -14.38 1.95
C LEU A 460 17.77 -13.46 2.68
N LEU A 461 17.91 -12.22 2.21
CA LEU A 461 18.79 -11.23 2.81
C LEU A 461 18.39 -10.97 4.27
N ARG A 462 17.10 -10.78 4.56
CA ARG A 462 16.59 -10.57 5.92
C ARG A 462 16.93 -11.73 6.86
N THR A 463 16.78 -12.97 6.41
CA THR A 463 17.08 -14.16 7.22
C THR A 463 18.58 -14.28 7.50
N ILE A 464 19.42 -14.04 6.50
CA ILE A 464 20.88 -14.06 6.67
C ILE A 464 21.33 -12.93 7.60
N ALA A 465 20.87 -11.70 7.33
CA ALA A 465 21.16 -10.54 8.15
C ALA A 465 20.81 -10.78 9.62
N ASN A 466 19.60 -11.27 9.92
CA ASN A 466 19.19 -11.57 11.29
C ASN A 466 20.08 -12.62 11.95
N ARG A 467 20.46 -13.68 11.24
CA ARG A 467 21.38 -14.69 11.77
C ARG A 467 22.76 -14.10 12.08
N VAL A 468 23.31 -13.28 11.19
CA VAL A 468 24.60 -12.61 11.39
C VAL A 468 24.53 -11.65 12.57
N LEU A 469 23.50 -10.80 12.63
CA LEU A 469 23.28 -9.84 13.71
C LEU A 469 23.19 -10.54 15.08
N VAL A 470 22.35 -11.58 15.22
CA VAL A 470 22.24 -12.33 16.48
C VAL A 470 23.60 -12.89 16.91
N ARG A 471 24.36 -13.46 15.97
CA ARG A 471 25.67 -14.06 16.26
C ARG A 471 26.70 -13.01 16.67
N ASP A 472 26.78 -11.90 15.96
CA ASP A 472 27.78 -10.87 16.20
C ASP A 472 27.52 -10.15 17.53
N PHE A 473 26.26 -9.75 17.77
CA PHE A 473 25.86 -9.02 18.99
C PHE A 473 25.92 -9.88 20.25
N ALA A 474 25.69 -11.19 20.16
CA ALA A 474 25.85 -12.09 21.30
C ALA A 474 27.28 -12.09 21.88
N SER A 475 28.27 -11.66 21.10
CA SER A 475 29.68 -11.58 21.53
C SER A 475 30.11 -10.19 22.04
N ARG A 476 29.25 -9.18 21.94
CA ARG A 476 29.58 -7.78 22.26
C ARG A 476 28.84 -7.29 23.52
N SER A 477 29.44 -6.33 24.22
CA SER A 477 28.82 -5.62 25.34
C SER A 477 28.15 -4.32 24.91
N LEU A 478 27.27 -3.78 25.74
CA LEU A 478 26.53 -2.55 25.44
C LEU A 478 27.46 -1.37 25.12
N ASP A 479 28.49 -1.14 25.92
CA ASP A 479 29.46 -0.06 25.71
C ASP A 479 30.26 -0.25 24.41
N GLY A 480 30.57 -1.49 24.05
CA GLY A 480 31.26 -1.82 22.81
C GLY A 480 30.41 -1.56 21.56
N VAL A 481 29.09 -1.62 21.70
CA VAL A 481 28.13 -1.41 20.61
C VAL A 481 27.68 0.06 20.51
N LEU A 482 27.52 0.75 21.64
CA LEU A 482 27.15 2.18 21.69
C LEU A 482 28.34 3.13 21.41
N GLY A 483 29.58 2.62 21.45
CA GLY A 483 30.81 3.38 21.30
C GLY A 483 31.13 3.87 19.88
N ALA A 484 32.39 4.31 19.70
CA ALA A 484 32.87 5.07 18.53
C ALA A 484 32.99 4.29 17.20
N GLU A 485 32.63 3.00 17.16
CA GLU A 485 32.90 2.09 16.04
C GLU A 485 31.65 1.63 15.27
N ARG A 486 30.53 2.37 15.30
CA ARG A 486 29.32 1.99 14.54
C ARG A 486 29.56 1.77 13.04
N GLN A 487 30.48 2.54 12.46
CA GLN A 487 30.86 2.37 11.05
C GLN A 487 31.63 1.05 10.81
N ALA A 488 32.55 0.69 11.72
CA ALA A 488 33.28 -0.56 11.63
C ALA A 488 32.34 -1.76 11.84
N LEU A 489 31.42 -1.66 12.82
CA LEU A 489 30.38 -2.65 13.05
C LEU A 489 29.51 -2.87 11.79
N GLY A 490 29.08 -1.80 11.13
CA GLY A 490 28.35 -1.90 9.86
C GLY A 490 29.16 -2.59 8.76
N GLN A 491 30.46 -2.28 8.64
CA GLN A 491 31.35 -2.94 7.67
C GLN A 491 31.54 -4.44 7.96
N ASP A 492 31.75 -4.81 9.22
CA ASP A 492 31.91 -6.21 9.64
C ASP A 492 30.65 -7.03 9.37
N ILE A 493 29.48 -6.50 9.75
CA ILE A 493 28.18 -7.14 9.50
C ILE A 493 27.94 -7.26 7.99
N GLY A 494 28.17 -6.19 7.22
CA GLY A 494 28.01 -6.19 5.78
C GLY A 494 28.88 -7.23 5.09
N ALA A 495 30.15 -7.34 5.50
CA ALA A 495 31.08 -8.35 4.97
C ALA A 495 30.65 -9.78 5.32
N ALA A 496 30.18 -10.02 6.55
CA ALA A 496 29.69 -11.33 6.97
C ALA A 496 28.41 -11.73 6.23
N VAL A 497 27.47 -10.80 6.03
CA VAL A 497 26.25 -11.03 5.24
C VAL A 497 26.60 -11.29 3.77
N GLN A 498 27.49 -10.51 3.17
CA GLN A 498 27.95 -10.73 1.80
C GLN A 498 28.60 -12.10 1.63
N ALA A 499 29.48 -12.51 2.55
CA ALA A 499 30.13 -13.82 2.50
C ALA A 499 29.14 -14.99 2.57
N ASP A 500 28.03 -14.84 3.30
CA ASP A 500 26.96 -15.83 3.35
C ASP A 500 26.10 -15.81 2.07
N LEU A 501 25.83 -14.64 1.49
CA LEU A 501 25.13 -14.47 0.21
C LEU A 501 25.92 -15.02 -0.98
N ASP A 502 27.25 -14.86 -0.96
CA ASP A 502 28.18 -15.38 -1.97
C ASP A 502 28.25 -16.91 -1.91
N ARG A 503 28.20 -17.49 -0.69
CA ARG A 503 28.19 -18.94 -0.50
C ARG A 503 26.94 -19.60 -1.08
N LEU A 504 25.82 -18.89 -1.08
CA LEU A 504 24.57 -19.33 -1.67
C LEU A 504 24.46 -19.00 -3.17
N ASP A 505 25.49 -18.39 -3.75
CA ASP A 505 25.50 -17.86 -5.13
C ASP A 505 24.20 -17.09 -5.41
N SER A 506 23.85 -16.15 -4.52
CA SER A 506 22.58 -15.43 -4.57
C SER A 506 22.53 -14.33 -5.64
N GLY A 507 23.68 -13.90 -6.17
CA GLY A 507 23.76 -12.79 -7.13
C GLY A 507 23.48 -11.41 -6.52
N VAL A 508 23.36 -11.32 -5.19
CA VAL A 508 23.07 -10.08 -4.47
C VAL A 508 24.35 -9.43 -3.97
N GLN A 509 24.44 -8.11 -4.14
CA GLN A 509 25.53 -7.29 -3.62
C GLN A 509 25.01 -6.33 -2.55
N VAL A 510 25.51 -6.48 -1.34
CA VAL A 510 25.32 -5.50 -0.25
C VAL A 510 26.28 -4.34 -0.50
N LEU A 511 25.73 -3.14 -0.65
CA LEU A 511 26.50 -1.92 -0.88
C LEU A 511 26.93 -1.29 0.44
N VAL A 512 25.97 -1.14 1.36
CA VAL A 512 26.18 -0.51 2.66
C VAL A 512 25.28 -1.17 3.69
N THR A 513 25.83 -1.44 4.86
CA THR A 513 25.05 -1.76 6.07
C THR A 513 25.13 -0.56 6.99
N SER A 514 24.00 0.13 7.15
CA SER A 514 23.87 1.31 7.99
C SER A 514 23.28 0.91 9.34
N VAL A 515 24.00 1.22 10.42
CA VAL A 515 23.52 1.09 11.79
C VAL A 515 23.02 2.46 12.23
N GLU A 516 21.71 2.67 12.17
CA GLU A 516 21.12 3.99 12.41
C GLU A 516 21.01 4.30 13.90
N ALA A 517 20.48 3.34 14.67
CA ALA A 517 20.22 3.51 16.07
C ALA A 517 20.48 2.21 16.83
N ILE A 518 21.07 2.35 18.01
CA ILE A 518 21.20 1.29 18.99
C ILE A 518 20.87 1.93 20.32
N HIS A 519 19.85 1.41 21.00
CA HIS A 519 19.42 1.93 22.29
C HIS A 519 18.79 0.83 23.15
N PRO A 520 18.80 1.01 24.48
CA PRO A 520 17.96 0.19 25.36
C PRO A 520 16.49 0.28 24.92
N PRO A 521 15.67 -0.74 25.24
CA PRO A 521 14.23 -0.68 25.00
C PRO A 521 13.62 0.58 25.61
N ALA A 522 12.60 1.17 24.97
CA ALA A 522 12.00 2.44 25.39
C ALA A 522 11.60 2.46 26.88
N GLY A 523 11.06 1.34 27.40
CA GLY A 523 10.70 1.20 28.82
C GLY A 523 11.87 1.28 29.80
N ALA A 524 13.11 1.07 29.35
CA ALA A 524 14.32 1.12 30.16
C ALA A 524 15.16 2.40 29.95
N ALA A 525 14.85 3.23 28.94
CA ALA A 525 15.65 4.40 28.56
C ALA A 525 15.84 5.37 29.74
N ASN A 526 14.78 5.69 30.48
CA ASN A 526 14.84 6.58 31.64
C ASN A 526 15.74 6.04 32.78
N ALA A 527 15.73 4.71 33.00
CA ALA A 527 16.59 4.10 34.00
C ALA A 527 18.07 4.21 33.59
N TYR A 528 18.39 3.98 32.31
CA TYR A 528 19.74 4.16 31.77
C TYR A 528 20.23 5.60 31.87
N HIS A 529 19.40 6.57 31.48
CA HIS A 529 19.71 7.99 31.66
C HIS A 529 19.97 8.32 33.13
N GLY A 530 19.20 7.74 34.05
CA GLY A 530 19.40 7.90 35.49
C GLY A 530 20.76 7.39 35.97
N VAL A 531 21.19 6.19 35.54
CA VAL A 531 22.51 5.64 35.88
C VAL A 531 23.63 6.51 35.33
N GLN A 532 23.54 6.93 34.07
CA GLN A 532 24.55 7.81 33.46
C GLN A 532 24.63 9.18 34.15
N ALA A 533 23.47 9.79 34.44
CA ALA A 533 23.41 11.04 35.19
C ALA A 533 24.02 10.90 36.59
N ALA A 534 23.77 9.79 37.28
CA ALA A 534 24.37 9.51 38.59
C ALA A 534 25.89 9.33 38.50
N GLN A 535 26.39 8.62 37.48
CA GLN A 535 27.83 8.42 37.27
C GLN A 535 28.55 9.73 36.92
N ILE A 536 27.97 10.55 36.04
CA ILE A 536 28.49 11.89 35.72
C ILE A 536 28.50 12.77 36.96
N THR A 537 27.41 12.75 37.75
CA THR A 537 27.32 13.50 39.01
C THR A 537 28.39 13.05 40.00
N ALA A 538 28.60 11.75 40.16
CA ALA A 538 29.64 11.21 41.04
C ALA A 538 31.04 11.64 40.58
N GLN A 539 31.35 11.55 39.28
CA GLN A 539 32.63 12.02 38.73
C GLN A 539 32.82 13.53 38.90
N ALA A 540 31.76 14.32 38.69
CA ALA A 540 31.80 15.76 38.91
C ALA A 540 32.04 16.12 40.38
N LEU A 541 31.43 15.39 41.32
CA LEU A 541 31.67 15.57 42.76
C LEU A 541 33.13 15.23 43.13
N ILE A 542 33.65 14.10 42.64
CA ILE A 542 35.06 13.71 42.86
C ILE A 542 36.01 14.77 42.29
N ALA A 543 35.77 15.24 41.06
CA ALA A 543 36.58 16.27 40.42
C ALA A 543 36.53 17.59 41.20
N ARG A 544 35.34 18.00 41.66
CA ARG A 544 35.15 19.20 42.48
C ARG A 544 35.89 19.11 43.80
N ASP A 545 35.78 17.97 44.49
CA ASP A 545 36.42 17.79 45.80
C ASP A 545 37.94 17.68 45.68
N ARG A 546 38.46 17.07 44.60
CA ARG A 546 39.88 17.14 44.23
C ARG A 546 40.34 18.58 43.98
N GLY A 547 39.53 19.37 43.28
CA GLY A 547 39.80 20.80 43.05
C GLY A 547 39.90 21.59 44.37
N LYS A 548 38.94 21.40 45.28
CA LYS A 548 38.97 22.03 46.61
C LYS A 548 40.17 21.61 47.44
N ALA A 549 40.54 20.32 47.42
CA ALA A 549 41.71 19.83 48.12
C ALA A 549 43.01 20.46 47.57
N ALA A 550 43.13 20.56 46.24
CA ALA A 550 44.26 21.21 45.60
C ALA A 550 44.34 22.72 45.92
N GLU A 551 43.21 23.41 45.95
CA GLU A 551 43.10 24.82 46.36
C GLU A 551 43.56 25.01 47.81
N GLN A 552 43.03 24.23 48.75
CA GLN A 552 43.40 24.30 50.16
C GLN A 552 44.89 24.02 50.38
N ASN A 553 45.43 23.00 49.70
CA ASN A 553 46.85 22.71 49.76
C ASN A 553 47.68 23.91 49.25
N SER A 554 47.31 24.48 48.10
CA SER A 554 48.00 25.65 47.52
C SER A 554 47.94 26.88 48.45
N GLN A 555 46.80 27.13 49.08
CA GLN A 555 46.64 28.20 50.08
C GLN A 555 47.51 27.96 51.32
N ALA A 556 47.55 26.72 51.83
CA ALA A 556 48.40 26.35 52.97
C ALA A 556 49.89 26.52 52.65
N TRP A 557 50.33 26.07 51.47
CA TRP A 557 51.70 26.27 50.98
C TRP A 557 52.07 27.75 50.86
N THR A 558 51.18 28.55 50.28
CA THR A 558 51.37 30.00 50.13
C THR A 558 51.50 30.67 51.50
N LYS A 559 50.63 30.31 52.46
CA LYS A 559 50.66 30.85 53.82
C LYS A 559 51.93 30.44 54.58
N ALA A 560 52.33 29.18 54.50
CA ALA A 560 53.55 28.68 55.14
C ALA A 560 54.80 29.39 54.59
N THR A 561 54.91 29.48 53.27
CA THR A 561 56.01 30.18 52.59
C THR A 561 56.01 31.67 52.93
N GLY A 562 54.83 32.31 52.98
CA GLY A 562 54.69 33.69 53.40
C GLY A 562 55.17 33.93 54.84
N LEU A 563 54.85 33.05 55.78
CA LEU A 563 55.32 33.13 57.17
C LEU A 563 56.83 32.93 57.27
N ASP A 564 57.38 31.96 56.54
CA ASP A 564 58.82 31.70 56.51
C ASP A 564 59.60 32.90 55.95
N HIS A 565 59.17 33.42 54.81
CA HIS A 565 59.76 34.62 54.21
C HIS A 565 59.64 35.86 55.12
N GLN A 566 58.53 36.02 55.83
CA GLN A 566 58.37 37.09 56.83
C GLN A 566 59.34 36.93 58.01
N ALA A 567 59.53 35.71 58.51
CA ALA A 567 60.45 35.42 59.59
C ALA A 567 61.92 35.68 59.17
N ILE A 568 62.31 35.22 57.98
CA ILE A 568 63.64 35.45 57.40
C ILE A 568 63.87 36.96 57.18
N SER A 569 62.90 37.67 56.60
CA SER A 569 62.98 39.12 56.41
C SER A 569 63.16 39.87 57.72
N SER A 570 62.35 39.54 58.74
CA SER A 570 62.43 40.15 60.08
C SER A 570 63.76 39.85 60.78
N ALA A 571 64.28 38.63 60.64
CA ALA A 571 65.59 38.25 61.17
C ALA A 571 66.72 39.05 60.51
N HIS A 572 66.72 39.14 59.18
CA HIS A 572 67.69 39.96 58.44
C HIS A 572 67.56 41.46 58.74
N GLU A 573 66.34 41.98 58.89
CA GLU A 573 66.12 43.37 59.29
C GLU A 573 66.68 43.63 60.69
N THR A 574 66.44 42.72 61.63
CA THR A 574 66.95 42.81 63.01
C THR A 574 68.48 42.75 63.04
N GLU A 575 69.08 41.80 62.30
CA GLU A 575 70.54 41.68 62.17
C GLU A 575 71.14 42.93 61.52
N ALA A 576 70.55 43.43 60.44
CA ALA A 576 71.00 44.65 59.77
C ALA A 576 70.92 45.86 60.70
N ARG A 577 69.83 46.03 61.45
CA ARG A 577 69.69 47.08 62.47
C ARG A 577 70.75 46.96 63.55
N ALA A 578 71.04 45.75 64.03
CA ALA A 578 72.08 45.50 65.02
C ALA A 578 73.48 45.85 64.48
N ARG A 579 73.81 45.44 63.25
CA ARG A 579 75.08 45.80 62.58
C ARG A 579 75.21 47.31 62.37
N ILE A 580 74.13 47.99 61.98
CA ILE A 580 74.12 49.46 61.86
C ILE A 580 74.39 50.10 63.23
N ALA A 581 73.74 49.61 64.30
CA ALA A 581 73.95 50.11 65.65
C ALA A 581 75.39 49.88 66.15
N GLU A 582 75.99 48.72 65.86
CA GLU A 582 77.39 48.41 66.17
C GLU A 582 78.36 49.31 65.41
N LEU A 583 78.19 49.46 64.08
CA LEU A 583 79.00 50.35 63.25
C LEU A 583 78.90 51.80 63.74
N ARG A 584 77.68 52.24 64.06
CA ARG A 584 77.45 53.57 64.63
C ARG A 584 78.15 53.74 65.98
N PHE A 585 77.97 52.80 66.91
CA PHE A 585 78.59 52.85 68.24
C PHE A 585 80.11 52.82 68.16
N SER A 586 80.69 52.00 67.29
CA SER A 586 82.14 51.93 67.09
C SER A 586 82.70 53.23 66.50
N ALA A 587 82.03 53.83 65.51
CA ALA A 587 82.37 55.13 64.97
C ALA A 587 82.28 56.24 66.03
N GLU A 588 81.18 56.28 66.80
CA GLU A 588 80.99 57.23 67.91
C GLU A 588 82.05 57.05 69.00
N ARG A 589 82.39 55.81 69.37
CA ARG A 589 83.47 55.49 70.33
C ARG A 589 84.83 55.98 69.82
N SER A 590 85.13 55.78 68.54
CA SER A 590 86.38 56.26 67.93
C SER A 590 86.44 57.78 67.91
N ALA A 591 85.33 58.45 67.55
CA ALA A 591 85.23 59.91 67.59
C ALA A 591 85.41 60.47 69.01
N TRP A 592 84.82 59.83 70.02
CA TRP A 592 85.02 60.17 71.43
C TRP A 592 86.48 60.03 71.87
N GLN A 593 87.16 58.94 71.47
CA GLN A 593 88.57 58.74 71.82
C GLN A 593 89.49 59.82 71.22
N GLN A 594 89.13 60.38 70.06
CA GLN A 594 89.92 61.42 69.39
C GLN A 594 89.61 62.85 69.89
N ALA A 595 88.34 63.18 70.16
CA ALA A 595 87.89 64.55 70.43
C ALA A 595 87.30 64.80 71.84
N GLY A 596 87.07 63.75 72.65
CA GLY A 596 86.60 63.86 74.03
C GLY A 596 85.35 64.73 74.20
N GLN A 597 85.39 65.67 75.15
CA GLN A 597 84.22 66.52 75.47
C GLN A 597 83.70 67.35 74.28
N ALA A 598 84.54 67.67 73.30
CA ALA A 598 84.11 68.42 72.11
C ALA A 598 83.07 67.64 71.29
N PHE A 599 83.24 66.32 71.15
CA PHE A 599 82.29 65.44 70.45
C PHE A 599 80.92 65.38 71.14
N VAL A 600 80.89 65.30 72.48
CA VAL A 600 79.61 65.28 73.22
C VAL A 600 78.86 66.60 73.10
N LEU A 601 79.57 67.72 73.13
CA LEU A 601 78.96 69.04 72.90
C LEU A 601 78.42 69.15 71.48
N GLU A 602 79.17 68.73 70.47
CA GLU A 602 78.73 68.72 69.07
C GLU A 602 77.50 67.82 68.88
N GLN A 603 77.51 66.60 69.42
CA GLN A 603 76.38 65.67 69.35
C GLN A 603 75.14 66.20 70.10
N TYR A 604 75.33 66.87 71.24
CA TYR A 604 74.26 67.55 71.97
C TYR A 604 73.67 68.68 71.13
N LEU A 605 74.51 69.53 70.54
CA LEU A 605 74.07 70.63 69.70
C LEU A 605 73.42 70.15 68.40
N ASP A 606 73.90 69.06 67.78
CA ASP A 606 73.29 68.45 66.58
C ASP A 606 71.94 67.80 66.90
N HIS A 607 71.83 67.06 68.02
CA HIS A 607 70.53 66.54 68.47
C HIS A 607 69.57 67.65 68.88
N LEU A 608 70.05 68.69 69.55
CA LEU A 608 69.28 69.87 69.90
C LEU A 608 68.84 70.61 68.64
N ALA A 609 69.69 70.75 67.62
CA ALA A 609 69.36 71.35 66.33
C ALA A 609 68.34 70.51 65.55
N LYS A 610 68.49 69.18 65.49
CA LYS A 610 67.51 68.27 64.85
C LYS A 610 66.17 68.26 65.59
N GLY A 611 66.19 68.33 66.92
CA GLY A 611 64.99 68.40 67.75
C GLY A 611 64.29 69.76 67.70
N LEU A 612 65.06 70.86 67.70
CA LEU A 612 64.55 72.24 67.64
C LEU A 612 64.29 72.72 66.20
N GLY A 613 64.70 71.98 65.17
CA GLY A 613 64.52 72.35 63.76
C GLY A 613 63.06 72.53 63.33
N LYS A 614 62.09 72.09 64.15
CA LYS A 614 60.65 72.36 63.98
C LYS A 614 60.01 73.13 65.16
N ALA A 615 60.79 73.62 66.11
CA ALA A 615 60.31 74.28 67.33
C ALA A 615 60.55 75.79 67.30
N SER A 616 59.54 76.59 67.69
CA SER A 616 59.68 78.04 67.90
C SER A 616 60.41 78.33 69.21
N SER A 617 61.68 78.72 69.13
CA SER A 617 62.54 78.91 70.31
C SER A 617 62.54 80.38 70.78
N LEU A 618 62.24 80.63 72.06
CA LEU A 618 62.39 81.95 72.71
C LEU A 618 63.57 81.88 73.67
N ILE A 619 64.65 82.62 73.38
CA ILE A 619 65.88 82.65 74.22
C ILE A 619 65.82 83.90 75.09
N ILE A 620 65.87 83.71 76.42
CA ILE A 620 65.88 84.80 77.40
C ILE A 620 67.23 84.77 78.13
N ASP A 621 68.05 85.81 77.95
CA ASP A 621 69.35 85.96 78.63
C ASP A 621 69.19 86.82 79.90
N HIS A 622 69.70 86.31 81.03
CA HIS A 622 69.63 86.95 82.35
C HIS A 622 70.71 88.01 82.59
N ARG A 623 71.64 88.22 81.64
CA ARG A 623 72.75 89.20 81.74
C ARG A 623 72.47 90.53 81.05
N LEU A 624 71.31 90.67 80.39
CA LEU A 624 70.88 91.88 79.70
C LEU A 624 69.89 92.65 80.60
N GLY A 625 70.25 93.88 80.99
CA GLY A 625 69.40 94.76 81.80
C GLY A 625 68.16 95.25 81.02
N ALA A 626 67.04 95.43 81.73
CA ALA A 626 65.68 95.63 81.21
C ALA A 626 65.43 96.80 80.22
N ALA A 627 66.44 97.63 79.91
CA ALA A 627 66.31 98.78 79.01
C ALA A 627 66.93 98.57 77.61
N GLN A 628 67.59 97.44 77.33
CA GLN A 628 68.16 97.10 76.03
C GLN A 628 68.01 95.60 75.75
N ALA A 629 66.84 95.18 75.29
CA ALA A 629 66.63 93.81 74.80
C ALA A 629 66.69 93.82 73.26
N PRO A 630 67.79 93.36 72.62
CA PRO A 630 67.75 93.02 71.21
C PRO A 630 66.97 91.71 71.05
N THR A 631 65.71 91.80 70.62
CA THR A 631 64.94 90.63 70.16
C THR A 631 65.51 90.16 68.82
N LEU A 632 66.28 89.06 68.84
CA LEU A 632 66.71 88.37 67.62
C LEU A 632 65.62 87.35 67.24
N ASP A 633 64.71 87.71 66.34
CA ASP A 633 63.68 86.82 65.80
C ASP A 633 64.27 85.98 64.65
N LEU A 634 64.46 84.68 64.86
CA LEU A 634 65.03 83.74 63.89
C LEU A 634 63.96 83.06 63.01
N ARG A 635 62.74 83.59 62.94
CA ARG A 635 61.73 83.12 61.97
C ARG A 635 62.21 83.41 60.56
N SER A 636 62.22 82.38 59.70
CA SER A 636 62.45 82.54 58.26
C SER A 636 61.32 83.36 57.64
N TYR A 637 61.58 84.63 57.34
CA TYR A 637 60.69 85.44 56.51
C TYR A 637 60.76 84.93 55.07
N ALA A 638 59.73 84.19 54.63
CA ALA A 638 59.48 84.00 53.21
C ALA A 638 58.87 85.30 52.67
N PHE A 639 59.51 85.92 51.67
CA PHE A 639 58.96 87.08 50.98
C PHE A 639 57.60 86.73 50.33
N PRO A 640 56.58 87.60 50.44
CA PRO A 640 55.31 87.45 49.73
C PRO A 640 55.43 88.08 48.34
N LEU A 641 55.03 87.35 47.30
CA LEU A 641 54.66 87.84 45.96
C LEU A 641 54.07 86.65 45.19
N ASP A 642 53.03 86.74 44.38
CA ASP A 642 51.77 87.50 44.37
C ASP A 642 50.94 86.78 43.28
N PRO A 643 49.60 86.80 43.34
CA PRO A 643 48.71 85.94 42.60
C PRO A 643 48.33 86.57 41.26
N ALA A 644 48.60 85.89 40.14
CA ALA A 644 47.98 86.23 38.86
C ALA A 644 48.02 85.05 37.86
N ALA A 645 47.22 84.01 38.13
CA ALA A 645 46.46 83.29 37.10
C ALA A 645 45.48 82.34 37.81
N GLY A 646 44.23 82.79 37.95
CA GLY A 646 43.12 82.02 38.48
C GLY A 646 42.53 81.05 37.43
N PRO A 647 41.25 80.65 37.59
CA PRO A 647 40.89 79.29 37.99
C PRO A 647 40.16 78.51 36.88
N GLY A 648 40.29 77.19 36.87
CA GLY A 648 39.52 76.35 35.95
C GLY A 648 39.80 74.86 36.03
N THR A 649 39.07 74.17 36.91
CA THR A 649 38.52 72.81 36.75
C THR A 649 39.42 71.70 36.17
N GLY A 650 40.01 70.90 37.05
CA GLY A 650 40.51 69.55 36.74
C GLY A 650 39.82 68.49 37.62
N LYS A 651 38.84 67.79 37.04
CA LYS A 651 38.15 66.60 37.58
C LYS A 651 39.18 65.53 38.05
N PRO A 652 38.86 64.65 39.02
CA PRO A 652 39.83 63.68 39.54
C PRO A 652 40.07 62.58 38.52
N ALA A 653 41.28 62.52 37.98
CA ALA A 653 41.74 61.38 37.19
C ALA A 653 42.36 60.34 38.13
N THR A 654 41.62 59.25 38.25
CA THR A 654 42.01 57.90 38.67
C THR A 654 43.51 57.60 38.63
N ARG A 655 43.97 57.12 39.78
CA ARG A 655 45.23 56.42 40.06
C ARG A 655 45.45 55.26 39.07
N PRO A 656 46.58 55.19 38.36
CA PRO A 656 47.12 53.94 37.88
C PRO A 656 48.12 53.42 38.91
N ASP A 657 47.71 52.45 39.73
CA ASP A 657 48.66 51.59 40.42
C ASP A 657 49.31 50.71 39.35
N GLN A 658 50.55 51.04 38.98
CA GLN A 658 51.41 50.15 38.21
C GLN A 658 51.89 49.01 39.11
N GLU A 659 51.56 47.81 38.66
CA GLU A 659 52.22 46.54 38.95
C GLU A 659 53.72 46.69 39.22
N ARG A 660 54.15 46.23 40.40
CA ARG A 660 55.43 45.53 40.52
C ARG A 660 55.15 44.03 40.61
N ALA A 661 55.64 43.35 39.58
CA ALA A 661 55.93 41.94 39.44
C ALA A 661 55.93 41.11 40.75
N HIS A 662 55.10 40.07 40.74
CA HIS A 662 55.49 38.70 41.04
C HIS A 662 54.84 37.75 40.03
#